data_AF-A0A074S719-F1
#
_entry.id   AF-A0A074S719-F1
#
_cell.length_a   1.000
_cell.length_b   1.000
_cell.length_c   1.000
_cell.angle_alpha   90.00
_cell.angle_beta   90.00
_cell.angle_gamma   90.00
#
_symmetry.space_group_name_H-M   'P 1'
#
loop_
_entity.id
_entity.type
_entity.pdbx_description
1 polymer ?
#
loop_
_entity_poly.entity_id
_entity_poly.type
_entity_poly.pdbx_seq_one_letter_code
_entity_poly.pdbx_strand_id
1 'polypeptide(L)'
;MPSIARPTLFAVGVSGLAYYAAGTVTNRDTQYWAEKLGAGQWWRGLTLPGSVELQRVRLLDLKQRLTEALTTLRDNTTALPIAARQFVTRTAYIAANNWLGAGEGRQASMMIAGLCASIFVAWQIPALRGAMRRHFLHDPLSGRHYTMATSIFSHSAFMHLAFNSLALLSFGAAANSLLRKQQASTSSPLPESTSMYHFMAFFLTAGLFSSYVSHIISTRVRLPALLRTLTSTSFRADALAASGTHGVIAPSLGASGAIYATVTASALAFPDANVSLIFLPFVSLPIGAGVGGMVCLDIIGVIRGWRTFDHWAHLGGAFFGIAYYRYGADFWDWPATTILAARSHVSSPQALAIKETAMPNRTSRKMNESTGHPKLKSITGDGIVLKPESEAALQQLAQHVPSYPPPNYPKRFPRSRQAAVLVALFVGRLGDIYVLLSRRSLALRTYGGDTSLPGGRMEPKDRSIEDTARREAYEEVGLPIDKRRLKLLCTLEPFLSGNNLIVTPVVVLIKDQSLKPKLNAPEVDLLFTHPLRALLYEDPPASLFPLGSHPPSDGAIRIIPKAPPPPSQESTSTPTTEKPKSSQKRIFQPKRPKFSTTSYNTQGPAAYPPPEQPAVAPYHSFVDVAWGPAKEPVRFHRFLTGREEQGVKPIFGLTASILLQTAIVAYSPQKPDFQVQAPNQRSTEERFVTAMRTVPVLRDAARAECLKEWGPWDEDKVATKSKL
;
A
#
# COMPACT_ATOMS: atom_id res chain seq x y z
N MET A 1 -5.91 -21.33 -49.61
CA MET A 1 -5.59 -21.48 -48.17
C MET A 1 -6.59 -20.70 -47.34
N PRO A 2 -6.92 -21.14 -46.11
CA PRO A 2 -7.76 -20.36 -45.20
C PRO A 2 -7.18 -18.96 -44.93
N SER A 3 -8.06 -17.95 -44.89
CA SER A 3 -7.67 -16.58 -44.53
C SER A 3 -7.40 -16.48 -43.03
N ILE A 4 -6.29 -15.87 -42.66
CA ILE A 4 -5.93 -15.63 -41.26
C ILE A 4 -6.49 -14.31 -40.72
N ALA A 5 -7.03 -13.44 -41.57
CA ALA A 5 -7.54 -12.14 -41.14
C ALA A 5 -8.66 -12.28 -40.09
N ARG A 6 -9.59 -13.21 -40.29
CA ARG A 6 -10.70 -13.48 -39.36
C ARG A 6 -10.25 -14.07 -38.00
N PRO A 7 -9.43 -15.14 -37.91
CA PRO A 7 -8.93 -15.62 -36.63
C PRO A 7 -8.01 -14.60 -35.93
N THR A 8 -7.22 -13.82 -36.67
CA THR A 8 -6.39 -12.75 -36.08
C THR A 8 -7.25 -11.65 -35.48
N LEU A 9 -8.24 -11.13 -36.23
CA LEU A 9 -9.17 -10.11 -35.76
C LEU A 9 -9.97 -10.58 -34.54
N PHE A 10 -10.37 -11.86 -34.52
CA PHE A 10 -11.03 -12.45 -33.37
C PHE A 10 -10.10 -12.50 -32.14
N ALA A 11 -8.88 -13.03 -32.29
CA ALA A 11 -7.95 -13.19 -31.17
C ALA A 11 -7.53 -11.83 -30.58
N VAL A 12 -7.24 -10.84 -31.42
CA VAL A 12 -6.90 -9.48 -31.00
C VAL A 12 -8.13 -8.77 -30.40
N GLY A 13 -9.28 -8.84 -31.07
CA GLY A 13 -10.51 -8.16 -30.65
C GLY A 13 -11.05 -8.66 -29.30
N VAL A 14 -11.09 -9.99 -29.10
CA VAL A 14 -11.51 -10.55 -27.81
C VAL A 14 -10.48 -10.28 -26.71
N SER A 15 -9.18 -10.24 -27.04
CA SER A 15 -8.16 -9.88 -26.06
C SER A 15 -8.28 -8.42 -25.61
N GLY A 16 -8.46 -7.48 -26.54
CA GLY A 16 -8.71 -6.08 -26.22
C GLY A 16 -10.00 -5.89 -25.42
N LEU A 17 -11.09 -6.59 -25.78
CA LEU A 17 -12.34 -6.56 -25.05
C LEU A 17 -12.21 -7.13 -23.63
N ALA A 18 -11.42 -8.19 -23.43
CA ALA A 18 -11.18 -8.79 -22.12
C ALA A 18 -10.45 -7.81 -21.18
N TYR A 19 -9.41 -7.12 -21.66
CA TYR A 19 -8.69 -6.10 -20.89
C TYR A 19 -9.54 -4.86 -20.62
N TYR A 20 -10.30 -4.38 -21.61
CA TYR A 20 -11.23 -3.28 -21.43
C TYR A 20 -12.32 -3.62 -20.38
N ALA A 21 -12.94 -4.79 -20.50
CA ALA A 21 -13.94 -5.25 -19.55
C ALA A 21 -13.35 -5.38 -18.13
N ALA A 22 -12.21 -6.04 -17.98
CA ALA A 22 -11.52 -6.17 -16.70
C ALA A 22 -11.19 -4.81 -16.08
N GLY A 23 -10.55 -3.89 -16.82
CA GLY A 23 -10.24 -2.54 -16.35
C GLY A 23 -11.48 -1.73 -15.96
N THR A 24 -12.58 -1.79 -16.74
CA THR A 24 -13.83 -1.11 -16.35
C THR A 24 -14.46 -1.67 -15.08
N VAL A 25 -14.32 -2.99 -14.83
CA VAL A 25 -14.86 -3.63 -13.62
C VAL A 25 -13.96 -3.35 -12.42
N THR A 26 -12.63 -3.45 -12.55
CA THR A 26 -11.67 -3.04 -11.51
C THR A 26 -11.89 -1.59 -11.09
N ASN A 27 -12.02 -0.66 -12.04
CA ASN A 27 -12.28 0.76 -11.74
C ASN A 27 -13.62 0.97 -11.02
N ARG A 28 -14.68 0.23 -11.37
CA ARG A 28 -15.99 0.32 -10.69
C ARG A 28 -15.96 -0.26 -9.27
N ASP A 29 -15.34 -1.43 -9.07
CA ASP A 29 -15.20 -2.05 -7.75
C ASP A 29 -14.32 -1.16 -6.85
N THR A 30 -13.21 -0.63 -7.38
CA THR A 30 -12.33 0.34 -6.72
C THR A 30 -13.08 1.58 -6.26
N GLN A 31 -13.90 2.19 -7.13
CA GLN A 31 -14.74 3.33 -6.78
C GLN A 31 -15.73 2.99 -5.67
N TYR A 32 -16.45 1.86 -5.79
CA TYR A 32 -17.38 1.39 -4.77
C TYR A 32 -16.73 1.19 -3.39
N TRP A 33 -15.56 0.56 -3.32
CA TRP A 33 -14.84 0.37 -2.06
C TRP A 33 -14.28 1.68 -1.50
N ALA A 34 -13.78 2.58 -2.34
CA ALA A 34 -13.32 3.89 -1.92
C ALA A 34 -14.47 4.77 -1.37
N GLU A 35 -15.63 4.75 -2.02
CA GLU A 35 -16.85 5.40 -1.55
C GLU A 35 -17.37 4.80 -0.24
N LYS A 36 -17.40 3.46 -0.12
CA LYS A 36 -17.81 2.75 1.09
C LYS A 36 -16.89 3.03 2.29
N LEU A 37 -15.60 3.25 2.04
CA LEU A 37 -14.66 3.76 3.04
C LEU A 37 -14.92 5.23 3.40
N GLY A 38 -15.64 5.97 2.59
CA GLY A 38 -15.91 7.38 2.79
C GLY A 38 -14.82 8.28 2.23
N ALA A 39 -14.29 7.97 1.04
CA ALA A 39 -13.45 8.91 0.27
C ALA A 39 -14.15 10.25 -0.02
N GLY A 40 -15.49 10.30 0.06
CA GLY A 40 -16.29 11.54 -0.02
C GLY A 40 -16.17 12.49 1.19
N GLN A 41 -15.55 12.08 2.30
CA GLN A 41 -15.24 12.97 3.43
C GLN A 41 -13.76 13.37 3.40
N TRP A 42 -13.46 14.66 3.32
CA TRP A 42 -12.09 15.16 3.06
C TRP A 42 -11.00 14.67 4.04
N TRP A 43 -11.17 14.58 5.38
CA TRP A 43 -10.07 14.09 6.26
C TRP A 43 -9.84 12.60 6.04
N ARG A 44 -10.89 11.87 5.63
CA ARG A 44 -10.78 10.47 5.19
C ARG A 44 -10.22 10.38 3.76
N GLY A 45 -10.34 11.45 2.97
CA GLY A 45 -9.82 11.59 1.60
C GLY A 45 -8.42 12.22 1.50
N LEU A 46 -7.78 12.58 2.62
CA LEU A 46 -6.36 13.00 2.67
C LEU A 46 -5.40 11.90 2.18
N THR A 47 -5.90 10.68 2.08
CA THR A 47 -5.40 9.66 1.16
C THR A 47 -6.55 9.13 0.32
N LEU A 48 -6.35 9.09 -1.00
CA LEU A 48 -7.04 8.10 -1.82
C LEU A 48 -6.69 6.71 -1.25
N PRO A 49 -7.69 5.83 -1.00
CA PRO A 49 -7.42 4.51 -0.45
C PRO A 49 -6.45 3.75 -1.35
N GLY A 50 -5.34 3.27 -0.80
CA GLY A 50 -4.37 2.47 -1.56
C GLY A 50 -4.95 1.08 -1.89
N SER A 51 -4.38 0.39 -2.88
CA SER A 51 -4.82 -0.95 -3.29
C SER A 51 -4.90 -1.93 -2.11
N VAL A 52 -3.98 -1.84 -1.15
CA VAL A 52 -3.96 -2.65 0.08
C VAL A 52 -5.16 -2.35 1.00
N GLU A 53 -5.54 -1.07 1.16
CA GLU A 53 -6.70 -0.66 1.97
C GLU A 53 -7.99 -1.21 1.34
N LEU A 54 -8.16 -1.00 0.03
CA LEU A 54 -9.33 -1.45 -0.73
C LEU A 54 -9.47 -2.98 -0.69
N GLN A 55 -8.38 -3.72 -0.96
CA GLN A 55 -8.34 -5.19 -0.92
C GLN A 55 -8.67 -5.72 0.48
N ARG A 56 -8.14 -5.08 1.55
CA ARG A 56 -8.41 -5.47 2.94
C ARG A 56 -9.87 -5.29 3.33
N VAL A 57 -10.47 -4.17 2.95
CA VAL A 57 -11.86 -3.83 3.31
C VAL A 57 -12.83 -4.73 2.54
N ARG A 58 -12.56 -5.01 1.27
CA ARG A 58 -13.23 -6.02 0.46
C ARG A 58 -13.17 -7.41 1.10
N LEU A 59 -12.01 -7.83 1.62
CA LEU A 59 -11.83 -9.11 2.31
C LEU A 59 -12.59 -9.18 3.65
N LEU A 60 -12.64 -8.10 4.42
CA LEU A 60 -13.40 -8.03 5.68
C LEU A 60 -14.91 -8.14 5.42
N ASP A 61 -15.43 -7.41 4.43
CA ASP A 61 -16.83 -7.48 4.01
C ASP A 61 -17.21 -8.88 3.49
N LEU A 62 -16.33 -9.49 2.68
CA LEU A 62 -16.49 -10.87 2.22
C LEU A 62 -16.53 -11.87 3.39
N LYS A 63 -15.64 -11.72 4.38
CA LYS A 63 -15.63 -12.55 5.59
C LYS A 63 -16.93 -12.38 6.37
N GLN A 64 -17.44 -11.16 6.52
CA GLN A 64 -18.72 -10.91 7.16
C GLN A 64 -19.87 -11.61 6.41
N ARG A 65 -20.02 -11.38 5.11
CA ARG A 65 -21.07 -12.02 4.29
C ARG A 65 -21.01 -13.54 4.30
N LEU A 66 -19.81 -14.12 4.25
CA LEU A 66 -19.64 -15.58 4.36
C LEU A 66 -20.02 -16.10 5.75
N THR A 67 -19.74 -15.33 6.81
CA THR A 67 -20.17 -15.68 8.18
C THR A 67 -21.70 -15.65 8.29
N GLU A 68 -22.33 -14.58 7.79
CA GLU A 68 -23.78 -14.44 7.71
C GLU A 68 -24.40 -15.60 6.90
N ALA A 69 -23.91 -15.87 5.70
CA ALA A 69 -24.38 -16.97 4.85
C ALA A 69 -24.23 -18.35 5.50
N LEU A 70 -23.14 -18.60 6.24
CA LEU A 70 -22.95 -19.85 7.01
C LEU A 70 -23.93 -19.95 8.19
N THR A 71 -24.25 -18.85 8.87
CA THR A 71 -25.31 -18.84 9.90
C THR A 71 -26.68 -19.11 9.29
N THR A 72 -27.06 -18.41 8.21
CA THR A 72 -28.31 -18.66 7.49
C THR A 72 -28.40 -20.11 6.96
N LEU A 73 -27.31 -20.68 6.45
CA LEU A 73 -27.27 -22.08 6.03
C LEU A 73 -27.51 -23.04 7.19
N ARG A 74 -26.84 -22.84 8.33
CA ARG A 74 -27.04 -23.63 9.57
C ARG A 74 -28.49 -23.56 10.04
N ASP A 75 -29.10 -22.39 9.99
CA ASP A 75 -30.43 -22.14 10.54
C ASP A 75 -31.52 -22.67 9.58
N ASN A 76 -31.32 -22.56 8.26
CA ASN A 76 -32.21 -23.14 7.24
C ASN A 76 -32.08 -24.68 7.12
N THR A 77 -30.99 -25.29 7.58
CA THR A 77 -30.78 -26.76 7.56
C THR A 77 -31.26 -27.45 8.84
N THR A 78 -32.02 -26.76 9.70
CA THR A 78 -32.62 -27.29 10.93
C THR A 78 -33.59 -28.45 10.71
N ALA A 79 -34.26 -28.51 9.56
CA ALA A 79 -35.15 -29.61 9.19
C ALA A 79 -34.44 -30.88 8.69
N LEU A 80 -33.11 -30.85 8.47
CA LEU A 80 -32.35 -32.03 8.05
C LEU A 80 -31.95 -32.91 9.25
N PRO A 81 -31.84 -34.25 9.05
CA PRO A 81 -31.24 -35.14 10.04
C PRO A 81 -29.86 -34.66 10.49
N ILE A 82 -29.53 -34.86 11.77
CA ILE A 82 -28.32 -34.28 12.41
C ILE A 82 -27.04 -34.56 11.60
N ALA A 83 -26.87 -35.79 11.11
CA ALA A 83 -25.71 -36.18 10.31
C ALA A 83 -25.63 -35.40 8.97
N ALA A 84 -26.76 -35.24 8.27
CA ALA A 84 -26.82 -34.48 7.02
C ALA A 84 -26.57 -32.98 7.28
N ARG A 85 -27.15 -32.41 8.34
CA ARG A 85 -26.91 -31.02 8.76
C ARG A 85 -25.42 -30.78 9.09
N GLN A 86 -24.80 -31.68 9.85
CA GLN A 86 -23.38 -31.62 10.18
C GLN A 86 -22.51 -31.73 8.93
N PHE A 87 -22.82 -32.64 8.01
CA PHE A 87 -22.08 -32.80 6.76
C PHE A 87 -22.15 -31.53 5.90
N VAL A 88 -23.35 -30.98 5.68
CA VAL A 88 -23.57 -29.75 4.88
C VAL A 88 -22.85 -28.55 5.50
N THR A 89 -23.07 -28.29 6.79
CA THR A 89 -22.48 -27.12 7.47
C THR A 89 -20.96 -27.22 7.59
N ARG A 90 -20.40 -28.41 7.88
CA ARG A 90 -18.95 -28.65 7.89
C ARG A 90 -18.34 -28.47 6.51
N THR A 91 -18.97 -28.99 5.46
CA THR A 91 -18.49 -28.87 4.08
C THR A 91 -18.49 -27.42 3.61
N ALA A 92 -19.58 -26.69 3.88
CA ALA A 92 -19.67 -25.27 3.58
C ALA A 92 -18.65 -24.44 4.35
N TYR A 93 -18.41 -24.74 5.64
CA TYR A 93 -17.38 -24.09 6.45
C TYR A 93 -15.97 -24.35 5.89
N ILE A 94 -15.63 -25.60 5.55
CA ILE A 94 -14.34 -25.94 4.95
C ILE A 94 -14.14 -25.21 3.62
N ALA A 95 -15.17 -25.17 2.76
CA ALA A 95 -15.12 -24.46 1.49
C ALA A 95 -14.92 -22.94 1.68
N ALA A 96 -15.69 -22.32 2.58
CA ALA A 96 -15.58 -20.89 2.89
C ALA A 96 -14.22 -20.53 3.50
N ASN A 97 -13.69 -21.36 4.41
CA ASN A 97 -12.39 -21.15 5.03
C ASN A 97 -11.23 -21.33 4.03
N ASN A 98 -11.31 -22.35 3.16
CA ASN A 98 -10.33 -22.56 2.09
C ASN A 98 -10.35 -21.43 1.05
N TRP A 99 -11.52 -20.86 0.78
CA TRP A 99 -11.67 -19.68 -0.09
C TRP A 99 -11.09 -18.41 0.57
N LEU A 100 -11.44 -18.12 1.83
CA LEU A 100 -10.94 -16.96 2.57
C LEU A 100 -9.43 -17.02 2.86
N GLY A 101 -8.89 -18.21 3.10
CA GLY A 101 -7.45 -18.43 3.29
C GLY A 101 -6.64 -18.45 1.98
N ALA A 102 -7.29 -18.47 0.82
CA ALA A 102 -6.64 -18.36 -0.47
C ALA A 102 -6.43 -16.88 -0.84
N GLY A 103 -5.20 -16.50 -1.21
CA GLY A 103 -4.94 -15.18 -1.81
C GLY A 103 -5.62 -15.01 -3.17
N GLU A 104 -5.83 -13.77 -3.60
CA GLU A 104 -6.66 -13.42 -4.78
C GLU A 104 -6.35 -14.22 -6.05
N GLY A 105 -5.07 -14.41 -6.39
CA GLY A 105 -4.69 -15.23 -7.55
C GLY A 105 -5.13 -16.69 -7.44
N ARG A 106 -5.07 -17.27 -6.24
CA ARG A 106 -5.55 -18.63 -5.99
C ARG A 106 -7.08 -18.70 -5.98
N GLN A 107 -7.78 -17.67 -5.49
CA GLN A 107 -9.24 -17.55 -5.63
C GLN A 107 -9.66 -17.49 -7.10
N ALA A 108 -8.98 -16.68 -7.93
CA ALA A 108 -9.23 -16.62 -9.37
C ALA A 108 -8.94 -17.96 -10.06
N SER A 109 -7.84 -18.63 -9.72
CA SER A 109 -7.56 -20.01 -10.16
C SER A 109 -8.65 -21.01 -9.75
N MET A 110 -9.20 -20.91 -8.54
CA MET A 110 -10.33 -21.75 -8.09
C MET A 110 -11.60 -21.50 -8.93
N MET A 111 -11.91 -20.25 -9.27
CA MET A 111 -13.05 -19.92 -10.15
C MET A 111 -12.87 -20.51 -11.55
N ILE A 112 -11.68 -20.36 -12.14
CA ILE A 112 -11.37 -20.89 -13.47
C ILE A 112 -11.41 -22.42 -13.45
N ALA A 113 -10.82 -23.07 -12.43
CA ALA A 113 -10.88 -24.53 -12.28
C ALA A 113 -12.32 -25.04 -12.08
N GLY A 114 -13.15 -24.31 -11.33
CA GLY A 114 -14.58 -24.62 -11.17
C GLY A 114 -15.37 -24.49 -12.47
N LEU A 115 -15.06 -23.49 -13.30
CA LEU A 115 -15.63 -23.35 -14.65
C LEU A 115 -15.20 -24.50 -15.58
N CYS A 116 -13.92 -24.85 -15.58
CA CYS A 116 -13.42 -26.01 -16.35
C CYS A 116 -14.07 -27.32 -15.88
N ALA A 117 -14.30 -27.49 -14.58
CA ALA A 117 -14.96 -28.66 -14.01
C ALA A 117 -16.44 -28.75 -14.41
N SER A 118 -17.20 -27.65 -14.44
CA SER A 118 -18.60 -27.67 -14.88
C SER A 118 -18.72 -27.95 -16.38
N ILE A 119 -17.80 -27.43 -17.20
CA ILE A 119 -17.69 -27.74 -18.64
C ILE A 119 -17.28 -29.21 -18.85
N PHE A 120 -16.40 -29.77 -18.02
CA PHE A 120 -16.06 -31.19 -18.04
C PHE A 120 -17.25 -32.10 -17.69
N VAL A 121 -18.12 -31.71 -16.76
CA VAL A 121 -19.38 -32.45 -16.48
C VAL A 121 -20.27 -32.48 -17.72
N ALA A 122 -20.37 -31.38 -18.46
CA ALA A 122 -21.13 -31.34 -19.72
C ALA A 122 -20.55 -32.29 -20.81
N TRP A 123 -19.23 -32.54 -20.82
CA TRP A 123 -18.62 -33.57 -21.68
C TRP A 123 -19.02 -35.01 -21.29
N GLN A 124 -19.31 -35.27 -20.02
CA GLN A 124 -19.68 -36.61 -19.57
C GLN A 124 -21.10 -36.99 -20.02
N ILE A 125 -22.02 -36.02 -20.08
CA ILE A 125 -23.42 -36.20 -20.48
C ILE A 125 -23.50 -36.58 -21.98
N PRO A 126 -23.93 -37.80 -22.35
CA PRO A 126 -23.89 -38.26 -23.75
C PRO A 126 -24.66 -37.37 -24.73
N ALA A 127 -25.83 -36.87 -24.33
CA ALA A 127 -26.67 -35.98 -25.13
C ALA A 127 -25.98 -34.66 -25.50
N LEU A 128 -25.09 -34.15 -24.65
CA LEU A 128 -24.40 -32.87 -24.87
C LEU A 128 -23.12 -33.02 -25.72
N ARG A 129 -22.55 -34.23 -25.86
CA ARG A 129 -21.27 -34.46 -26.55
C ARG A 129 -21.21 -33.89 -27.97
N GLY A 130 -22.32 -33.92 -28.71
CA GLY A 130 -22.42 -33.32 -30.04
C GLY A 130 -22.28 -31.79 -30.02
N ALA A 131 -22.89 -31.12 -29.03
CA ALA A 131 -22.73 -29.69 -28.80
C ALA A 131 -21.32 -29.36 -28.30
N MET A 132 -20.77 -30.15 -27.36
CA MET A 132 -19.41 -29.96 -26.84
C MET A 132 -18.35 -30.03 -27.96
N ARG A 133 -18.42 -31.04 -28.84
CA ARG A 133 -17.55 -31.15 -30.03
C ARG A 133 -17.71 -29.99 -31.02
N ARG A 134 -18.86 -29.32 -31.06
CA ARG A 134 -19.15 -28.21 -32.00
C ARG A 134 -18.74 -26.84 -31.45
N HIS A 135 -18.84 -26.65 -30.14
CA HIS A 135 -18.76 -25.33 -29.48
C HIS A 135 -17.61 -25.21 -28.48
N PHE A 136 -17.05 -26.30 -27.98
CA PHE A 136 -16.03 -26.35 -26.90
C PHE A 136 -14.76 -27.14 -27.30
N LEU A 137 -14.61 -27.46 -28.57
CA LEU A 137 -13.45 -28.12 -29.16
C LEU A 137 -13.02 -27.27 -30.36
N HIS A 138 -11.76 -26.82 -30.41
CA HIS A 138 -11.31 -25.95 -31.48
C HIS A 138 -10.82 -26.77 -32.69
N ASP A 139 -11.58 -26.71 -33.77
CA ASP A 139 -11.17 -27.18 -35.09
C ASP A 139 -10.73 -25.99 -35.97
N PRO A 140 -9.43 -25.90 -36.35
CA PRO A 140 -8.92 -24.84 -37.21
C PRO A 140 -9.59 -24.72 -38.59
N LEU A 141 -10.19 -25.79 -39.10
CA LEU A 141 -10.85 -25.82 -40.42
C LEU A 141 -12.35 -25.49 -40.35
N SER A 142 -12.95 -25.53 -39.16
CA SER A 142 -14.40 -25.32 -38.96
C SER A 142 -14.92 -23.92 -39.29
N GLY A 143 -14.04 -22.92 -39.43
CA GLY A 143 -14.40 -21.51 -39.55
C GLY A 143 -14.99 -20.86 -38.28
N ARG A 144 -15.16 -21.63 -37.19
CA ARG A 144 -15.78 -21.15 -35.94
C ARG A 144 -14.75 -20.54 -35.00
N HIS A 145 -14.24 -19.35 -35.32
CA HIS A 145 -13.14 -18.71 -34.57
C HIS A 145 -13.38 -18.56 -33.07
N TYR A 146 -14.64 -18.40 -32.62
CA TYR A 146 -14.98 -18.36 -31.19
C TYR A 146 -14.61 -19.63 -30.41
N THR A 147 -14.44 -20.77 -31.08
CA THR A 147 -14.02 -22.02 -30.43
C THR A 147 -12.59 -21.94 -29.88
N MET A 148 -11.76 -20.98 -30.34
CA MET A 148 -10.45 -20.68 -29.73
C MET A 148 -10.57 -20.08 -28.31
N ALA A 149 -11.72 -19.49 -27.95
CA ALA A 149 -11.96 -18.95 -26.62
C ALA A 149 -12.55 -20.02 -25.69
N THR A 150 -13.53 -20.78 -26.19
CA THR A 150 -14.25 -21.79 -25.39
C THR A 150 -13.43 -23.06 -25.17
N SER A 151 -12.48 -23.40 -26.07
CA SER A 151 -11.57 -24.53 -25.89
C SER A 151 -10.64 -24.37 -24.67
N ILE A 152 -10.32 -23.13 -24.27
CA ILE A 152 -9.45 -22.81 -23.12
C ILE A 152 -10.02 -23.38 -21.82
N PHE A 153 -11.35 -23.35 -21.66
CA PHE A 153 -12.05 -23.79 -20.45
C PHE A 153 -12.57 -25.23 -20.56
N SER A 154 -12.13 -26.00 -21.55
CA SER A 154 -12.76 -27.25 -21.94
C SER A 154 -11.80 -28.43 -21.87
N HIS A 155 -12.23 -29.51 -21.20
CA HIS A 155 -11.47 -30.74 -21.03
C HIS A 155 -12.40 -31.93 -21.23
N SER A 156 -11.96 -32.95 -21.96
CA SER A 156 -12.73 -34.19 -22.20
C SER A 156 -12.32 -35.35 -21.27
N ALA A 157 -11.10 -35.32 -20.73
CA ALA A 157 -10.53 -36.38 -19.91
C ALA A 157 -10.17 -35.88 -18.50
N PHE A 158 -10.51 -36.67 -17.47
CA PHE A 158 -10.35 -36.30 -16.06
C PHE A 158 -8.90 -35.94 -15.70
N MET A 159 -7.92 -36.78 -16.08
CA MET A 159 -6.51 -36.52 -15.76
C MET A 159 -6.01 -35.20 -16.38
N HIS A 160 -6.47 -34.86 -17.58
CA HIS A 160 -6.11 -33.60 -18.23
C HIS A 160 -6.71 -32.38 -17.52
N LEU A 161 -7.94 -32.48 -17.02
CA LEU A 161 -8.53 -31.46 -16.14
C LEU A 161 -7.75 -31.36 -14.82
N ALA A 162 -7.44 -32.49 -14.19
CA ALA A 162 -6.79 -32.55 -12.88
C ALA A 162 -5.40 -31.89 -12.89
N PHE A 163 -4.53 -32.25 -13.83
CA PHE A 163 -3.19 -31.64 -13.92
C PHE A 163 -3.24 -30.15 -14.24
N ASN A 164 -4.10 -29.73 -15.17
CA ASN A 164 -4.28 -28.31 -15.49
C ASN A 164 -4.82 -27.52 -14.29
N SER A 165 -5.79 -28.07 -13.56
CA SER A 165 -6.36 -27.42 -12.37
C SER A 165 -5.32 -27.31 -11.25
N LEU A 166 -4.54 -28.36 -11.01
CA LEU A 166 -3.47 -28.35 -10.01
C LEU A 166 -2.37 -27.35 -10.37
N ALA A 167 -1.90 -27.34 -11.62
CA ALA A 167 -0.92 -26.37 -12.10
C ALA A 167 -1.44 -24.92 -11.96
N LEU A 168 -2.69 -24.66 -12.36
CA LEU A 168 -3.30 -23.33 -12.24
C LEU A 168 -3.46 -22.89 -10.77
N LEU A 169 -3.80 -23.80 -9.86
CA LEU A 169 -3.89 -23.52 -8.42
C LEU A 169 -2.51 -23.25 -7.79
N SER A 170 -1.47 -23.94 -8.22
CA SER A 170 -0.09 -23.75 -7.73
C SER A 170 0.55 -22.47 -8.26
N PHE A 171 0.45 -22.21 -9.57
CA PHE A 171 1.18 -21.11 -10.22
C PHE A 171 0.37 -19.82 -10.38
N GLY A 172 -0.97 -19.87 -10.37
CA GLY A 172 -1.79 -18.67 -10.51
C GLY A 172 -1.61 -17.67 -9.35
N ALA A 173 -1.31 -18.15 -8.15
CA ALA A 173 -0.94 -17.29 -7.02
C ALA A 173 0.37 -16.53 -7.27
N ALA A 174 1.40 -17.19 -7.81
CA ALA A 174 2.69 -16.60 -8.14
C ALA A 174 2.56 -15.59 -9.28
N ALA A 175 1.90 -15.95 -10.38
CA ALA A 175 1.64 -15.05 -11.50
C ALA A 175 0.83 -13.81 -11.07
N ASN A 176 -0.23 -13.97 -10.27
CA ASN A 176 -0.98 -12.83 -9.73
C ASN A 176 -0.14 -11.95 -8.80
N SER A 177 0.84 -12.52 -8.08
CA SER A 177 1.79 -11.76 -7.27
C SER A 177 2.73 -10.90 -8.15
N LEU A 178 3.22 -11.46 -9.27
CA LEU A 178 3.95 -10.69 -10.29
C LEU A 178 3.10 -9.53 -10.82
N LEU A 179 1.85 -9.77 -11.20
CA LEU A 179 0.94 -8.73 -11.74
C LEU A 179 0.79 -7.56 -10.74
N ARG A 180 0.50 -7.86 -9.47
CA ARG A 180 0.40 -6.85 -8.40
C ARG A 180 1.72 -6.09 -8.19
N LYS A 181 2.86 -6.78 -8.23
CA LYS A 181 4.19 -6.16 -8.09
C LYS A 181 4.51 -5.23 -9.26
N GLN A 182 4.18 -5.64 -10.48
CA GLN A 182 4.32 -4.80 -11.68
C GLN A 182 3.46 -3.54 -11.56
N GLN A 183 2.19 -3.67 -11.19
CA GLN A 183 1.27 -2.53 -11.02
C GLN A 183 1.74 -1.53 -9.96
N ALA A 184 2.34 -2.02 -8.87
CA ALA A 184 2.93 -1.16 -7.83
C ALA A 184 4.21 -0.42 -8.31
N SER A 185 4.83 -0.86 -9.40
CA SER A 185 6.07 -0.29 -9.95
C SER A 185 5.86 0.68 -11.12
N THR A 186 4.64 0.84 -11.62
CA THR A 186 4.30 1.84 -12.65
C THR A 186 4.49 3.26 -12.10
N SER A 187 4.88 4.20 -12.95
CA SER A 187 5.07 5.64 -12.65
C SER A 187 3.81 6.41 -12.22
N SER A 188 2.63 5.78 -12.24
CA SER A 188 1.36 6.36 -11.75
C SER A 188 0.41 5.24 -11.32
N PRO A 189 0.67 4.57 -10.18
CA PRO A 189 -0.09 3.40 -9.78
C PRO A 189 -1.50 3.81 -9.37
N LEU A 190 -2.48 3.45 -10.19
CA LEU A 190 -3.90 3.57 -9.84
C LEU A 190 -4.22 2.57 -8.71
N PRO A 191 -4.95 2.99 -7.65
CA PRO A 191 -5.39 2.05 -6.63
C PRO A 191 -6.35 1.01 -7.19
N GLU A 192 -6.22 -0.24 -6.76
CA GLU A 192 -7.07 -1.35 -7.21
C GLU A 192 -7.64 -2.15 -6.03
N SER A 193 -8.95 -2.29 -5.97
CA SER A 193 -9.64 -3.12 -4.96
C SER A 193 -9.43 -4.62 -5.12
N THR A 194 -8.98 -5.08 -6.30
CA THR A 194 -8.67 -6.48 -6.55
C THR A 194 -7.84 -6.67 -7.81
N SER A 195 -6.89 -7.60 -7.75
CA SER A 195 -6.09 -8.05 -8.89
C SER A 195 -6.72 -9.20 -9.69
N MET A 196 -7.84 -9.76 -9.20
CA MET A 196 -8.48 -10.95 -9.81
C MET A 196 -8.86 -10.72 -11.28
N TYR A 197 -9.39 -9.54 -11.63
CA TYR A 197 -9.81 -9.23 -13.00
C TYR A 197 -8.62 -9.12 -13.96
N HIS A 198 -7.49 -8.57 -13.51
CA HIS A 198 -6.23 -8.51 -14.27
C HIS A 198 -5.72 -9.91 -14.58
N PHE A 199 -5.68 -10.79 -13.57
CA PHE A 199 -5.25 -12.18 -13.75
C PHE A 199 -6.20 -12.98 -14.66
N MET A 200 -7.51 -12.77 -14.54
CA MET A 200 -8.50 -13.42 -15.44
C MET A 200 -8.37 -12.93 -16.89
N ALA A 201 -8.11 -11.64 -17.12
CA ALA A 201 -7.83 -11.10 -18.46
C ALA A 201 -6.53 -11.68 -19.03
N PHE A 202 -5.44 -11.66 -18.26
CA PHE A 202 -4.16 -12.30 -18.60
C PHE A 202 -4.36 -13.75 -19.02
N PHE A 203 -5.03 -14.56 -18.18
CA PHE A 203 -5.25 -15.98 -18.44
C PHE A 203 -6.05 -16.23 -19.73
N LEU A 204 -7.14 -15.48 -19.94
CA LEU A 204 -7.95 -15.59 -21.16
C LEU A 204 -7.13 -15.22 -22.41
N THR A 205 -6.38 -14.13 -22.37
CA THR A 205 -5.57 -13.68 -23.52
C THR A 205 -4.38 -14.58 -23.81
N ALA A 206 -3.73 -15.13 -22.78
CA ALA A 206 -2.68 -16.13 -22.94
C ALA A 206 -3.22 -17.39 -23.61
N GLY A 207 -4.41 -17.87 -23.19
CA GLY A 207 -5.08 -19.01 -23.81
C GLY A 207 -5.53 -18.75 -25.25
N LEU A 208 -6.03 -17.54 -25.54
CA LEU A 208 -6.40 -17.11 -26.90
C LEU A 208 -5.18 -17.03 -27.81
N PHE A 209 -4.09 -16.41 -27.35
CA PHE A 209 -2.84 -16.32 -28.10
C PHE A 209 -2.25 -17.71 -28.39
N SER A 210 -2.23 -18.59 -27.38
CA SER A 210 -1.79 -19.99 -27.51
C SER A 210 -2.62 -20.74 -28.56
N SER A 211 -3.95 -20.64 -28.47
CA SER A 211 -4.87 -21.26 -29.42
C SER A 211 -4.71 -20.70 -30.84
N TYR A 212 -4.48 -19.39 -30.96
CA TYR A 212 -4.21 -18.72 -32.22
C TYR A 212 -2.88 -19.17 -32.85
N VAL A 213 -1.80 -19.33 -32.07
CA VAL A 213 -0.52 -19.88 -32.57
C VAL A 213 -0.73 -21.30 -33.14
N SER A 214 -1.39 -22.18 -32.39
CA SER A 214 -1.73 -23.54 -32.86
C SER A 214 -2.61 -23.53 -34.12
N HIS A 215 -3.59 -22.63 -34.19
CA HIS A 215 -4.45 -22.42 -35.36
C HIS A 215 -3.66 -21.99 -36.61
N ILE A 216 -2.75 -21.02 -36.46
CA ILE A 216 -1.90 -20.52 -37.56
C ILE A 216 -0.96 -21.63 -38.05
N ILE A 217 -0.29 -22.36 -37.16
CA ILE A 217 0.58 -23.48 -37.55
C ILE A 217 -0.23 -24.58 -38.27
N SER A 218 -1.42 -24.91 -37.76
CA SER A 218 -2.30 -25.90 -38.38
C SER A 218 -2.76 -25.52 -39.78
N THR A 219 -3.13 -24.24 -39.99
CA THR A 219 -3.65 -23.75 -41.28
C THR A 219 -2.58 -23.30 -42.28
N ARG A 220 -1.38 -22.89 -41.82
CA ARG A 220 -0.31 -22.33 -42.67
C ARG A 220 0.95 -23.19 -42.80
N VAL A 221 1.16 -24.17 -41.92
CA VAL A 221 2.31 -25.09 -41.99
C VAL A 221 1.84 -26.52 -42.25
N ARG A 222 0.94 -27.05 -41.40
CA ARG A 222 0.48 -28.45 -41.49
C ARG A 222 -0.44 -28.69 -42.69
N LEU A 223 -1.46 -27.85 -42.91
CA LEU A 223 -2.39 -28.01 -44.03
C LEU A 223 -1.69 -27.96 -45.41
N PRO A 224 -0.79 -26.99 -45.73
CA PRO A 224 -0.11 -26.98 -47.02
C PRO A 224 0.84 -28.16 -47.20
N ALA A 225 1.53 -28.61 -46.14
CA ALA A 225 2.39 -29.79 -46.21
C ALA A 225 1.58 -31.05 -46.55
N LEU A 226 0.45 -31.28 -45.87
CA LEU A 226 -0.46 -32.38 -46.17
C LEU A 226 -0.98 -32.33 -47.61
N LEU A 227 -1.43 -31.16 -48.07
CA LEU A 227 -1.94 -30.99 -49.44
C LEU A 227 -0.85 -31.31 -50.49
N ARG A 228 0.41 -30.90 -50.25
CA ARG A 228 1.53 -31.27 -51.12
C ARG A 228 1.72 -32.79 -51.18
N THR A 229 1.78 -33.46 -50.02
CA THR A 229 1.91 -34.93 -49.95
C THR A 229 0.80 -35.61 -50.75
N LEU A 230 -0.46 -35.21 -50.54
CA LEU A 230 -1.63 -35.75 -51.25
C LEU A 230 -1.58 -35.52 -52.77
N THR A 231 -1.02 -34.40 -53.24
CA THR A 231 -0.90 -34.10 -54.68
C THR A 231 0.35 -34.68 -55.35
N SER A 232 1.41 -34.97 -54.59
CA SER A 232 2.68 -35.49 -55.12
C SER A 232 2.67 -36.98 -55.45
N THR A 233 1.72 -37.74 -54.92
CA THR A 233 1.63 -39.19 -55.08
C THR A 233 0.38 -39.59 -55.84
N SER A 234 0.55 -40.05 -57.08
CA SER A 234 -0.44 -40.87 -57.79
C SER A 234 -0.49 -42.28 -57.16
N PHE A 235 -1.03 -42.37 -55.95
CA PHE A 235 -1.09 -43.61 -55.16
C PHE A 235 -2.45 -43.80 -54.48
N ARG A 236 -2.80 -45.06 -54.24
CA ARG A 236 -4.18 -45.53 -53.97
C ARG A 236 -4.77 -44.98 -52.67
N ALA A 237 -6.07 -44.66 -52.72
CA ALA A 237 -6.86 -44.16 -51.58
C ALA A 237 -6.82 -45.08 -50.34
N ASP A 238 -6.61 -46.39 -50.54
CA ASP A 238 -6.56 -47.40 -49.48
C ASP A 238 -5.38 -47.18 -48.51
N ALA A 239 -4.24 -46.69 -49.00
CA ALA A 239 -3.09 -46.36 -48.15
C ALA A 239 -3.38 -45.14 -47.27
N LEU A 240 -4.26 -44.24 -47.72
CA LEU A 240 -4.68 -43.06 -46.97
C LEU A 240 -5.67 -43.45 -45.86
N ALA A 241 -6.60 -44.37 -46.15
CA ALA A 241 -7.48 -44.98 -45.15
C ALA A 241 -6.68 -45.75 -44.08
N ALA A 242 -5.66 -46.52 -44.48
CA ALA A 242 -4.73 -47.19 -43.57
C ALA A 242 -3.85 -46.22 -42.76
N SER A 243 -3.58 -45.02 -43.28
CA SER A 243 -2.81 -43.95 -42.61
C SER A 243 -3.60 -43.19 -41.53
N GLY A 244 -4.89 -43.48 -41.29
CA GLY A 244 -5.67 -42.84 -40.23
C GLY A 244 -5.92 -41.35 -40.47
N THR A 245 -6.26 -40.94 -41.70
CA THR A 245 -6.40 -39.53 -42.09
C THR A 245 -7.56 -38.72 -41.47
N HIS A 246 -8.23 -39.26 -40.46
CA HIS A 246 -9.03 -38.46 -39.53
C HIS A 246 -8.18 -37.64 -38.52
N GLY A 247 -6.83 -37.74 -38.53
CA GLY A 247 -5.97 -37.21 -37.45
C GLY A 247 -4.74 -36.36 -37.84
N VAL A 248 -4.71 -35.68 -38.99
CA VAL A 248 -3.53 -34.84 -39.38
C VAL A 248 -3.56 -33.42 -38.77
N ILE A 249 -4.74 -32.80 -38.71
CA ILE A 249 -4.97 -31.57 -37.94
C ILE A 249 -5.82 -31.98 -36.74
N ALA A 250 -5.15 -32.24 -35.61
CA ALA A 250 -5.83 -32.55 -34.36
C ALA A 250 -6.53 -31.29 -33.84
N PRO A 251 -7.80 -31.37 -33.41
CA PRO A 251 -8.48 -30.24 -32.79
C PRO A 251 -7.90 -29.97 -31.40
N SER A 252 -7.79 -28.70 -31.01
CA SER A 252 -7.20 -28.29 -29.74
C SER A 252 -8.23 -28.09 -28.63
N LEU A 253 -7.81 -28.41 -27.40
CA LEU A 253 -8.68 -28.54 -26.23
C LEU A 253 -7.86 -28.35 -24.94
N GLY A 254 -8.26 -27.41 -24.09
CA GLY A 254 -7.73 -27.26 -22.73
C GLY A 254 -6.98 -25.96 -22.44
N ALA A 255 -6.83 -25.70 -21.14
CA ALA A 255 -6.20 -24.52 -20.56
C ALA A 255 -4.66 -24.47 -20.69
N SER A 256 -4.01 -25.50 -21.25
CA SER A 256 -2.58 -25.72 -21.08
C SER A 256 -1.71 -24.55 -21.58
N GLY A 257 -2.04 -23.92 -22.70
CA GLY A 257 -1.32 -22.72 -23.18
C GLY A 257 -1.36 -21.53 -22.21
N ALA A 258 -2.53 -21.24 -21.61
CA ALA A 258 -2.66 -20.20 -20.59
C ALA A 258 -1.86 -20.55 -19.30
N ILE A 259 -1.81 -21.83 -18.96
CA ILE A 259 -0.99 -22.35 -17.85
C ILE A 259 0.50 -22.20 -18.19
N TYR A 260 0.95 -22.55 -19.39
CA TYR A 260 2.33 -22.34 -19.83
C TYR A 260 2.76 -20.88 -19.70
N ALA A 261 1.91 -19.93 -20.07
CA ALA A 261 2.17 -18.50 -19.83
C ALA A 261 2.28 -18.18 -18.33
N THR A 262 1.35 -18.70 -17.52
CA THR A 262 1.30 -18.52 -16.06
C THR A 262 2.57 -19.05 -15.37
N VAL A 263 3.02 -20.27 -15.72
CA VAL A 263 4.23 -20.87 -15.15
C VAL A 263 5.48 -20.14 -15.65
N THR A 264 5.56 -19.80 -16.94
CA THR A 264 6.73 -19.11 -17.50
C THR A 264 6.91 -17.71 -16.91
N ALA A 265 5.83 -16.93 -16.80
CA ALA A 265 5.88 -15.62 -16.13
C ALA A 265 6.26 -15.75 -14.64
N SER A 266 5.77 -16.79 -13.95
CA SER A 266 6.15 -17.07 -12.56
C SER A 266 7.64 -17.44 -12.43
N ALA A 267 8.18 -18.22 -13.37
CA ALA A 267 9.59 -18.62 -13.37
C ALA A 267 10.55 -17.44 -13.58
N LEU A 268 10.16 -16.47 -14.40
CA LEU A 268 10.90 -15.21 -14.60
C LEU A 268 10.76 -14.26 -13.41
N ALA A 269 9.63 -14.28 -12.71
CA ALA A 269 9.39 -13.47 -11.53
C ALA A 269 10.12 -13.97 -10.27
N PHE A 270 10.28 -15.29 -10.16
CA PHE A 270 10.84 -15.96 -8.99
C PHE A 270 11.89 -17.02 -9.41
N PRO A 271 13.03 -16.60 -9.99
CA PRO A 271 14.03 -17.54 -10.55
C PRO A 271 14.59 -18.52 -9.51
N ASP A 272 14.69 -18.09 -8.24
CA ASP A 272 15.20 -18.88 -7.12
C ASP A 272 14.14 -19.81 -6.49
N ALA A 273 12.90 -19.78 -6.98
CA ALA A 273 11.84 -20.64 -6.45
C ALA A 273 12.04 -22.10 -6.85
N ASN A 274 11.95 -23.00 -5.88
CA ASN A 274 11.97 -24.43 -6.11
C ASN A 274 10.55 -24.99 -6.18
N VAL A 275 10.29 -25.88 -7.14
CA VAL A 275 9.00 -26.53 -7.36
C VAL A 275 9.18 -28.04 -7.22
N SER A 276 8.31 -28.70 -6.47
CA SER A 276 8.23 -30.15 -6.42
C SER A 276 7.51 -30.71 -7.65
N LEU A 277 8.03 -31.78 -8.23
CA LEU A 277 7.33 -32.49 -9.30
C LEU A 277 6.06 -33.15 -8.74
N ILE A 278 4.93 -32.96 -9.41
CA ILE A 278 3.60 -33.48 -8.98
C ILE A 278 3.61 -34.99 -8.73
N PHE A 279 4.46 -35.74 -9.45
CA PHE A 279 4.61 -37.20 -9.33
C PHE A 279 5.79 -37.65 -8.45
N LEU A 280 6.67 -36.72 -8.07
CA LEU A 280 7.86 -36.97 -7.25
C LEU A 280 7.99 -35.82 -6.23
N PRO A 281 7.11 -35.77 -5.20
CA PRO A 281 7.04 -34.62 -4.28
C PRO A 281 8.33 -34.41 -3.47
N PHE A 282 9.18 -35.42 -3.36
CA PHE A 282 10.49 -35.39 -2.72
C PHE A 282 11.62 -34.83 -3.62
N VAL A 283 11.35 -34.62 -4.91
CA VAL A 283 12.28 -34.04 -5.88
C VAL A 283 11.86 -32.60 -6.16
N SER A 284 12.57 -31.66 -5.53
CA SER A 284 12.48 -30.23 -5.85
C SER A 284 13.47 -29.87 -6.95
N LEU A 285 13.01 -29.07 -7.91
CA LEU A 285 13.83 -28.51 -8.99
C LEU A 285 13.64 -26.99 -9.05
N PRO A 286 14.67 -26.22 -9.43
CA PRO A 286 14.50 -24.79 -9.72
C PRO A 286 13.45 -24.59 -10.80
N ILE A 287 12.52 -23.65 -10.58
CA ILE A 287 11.38 -23.43 -11.47
C ILE A 287 11.81 -23.13 -12.92
N GLY A 288 12.92 -22.39 -13.09
CA GLY A 288 13.51 -22.10 -14.40
C GLY A 288 13.98 -23.36 -15.14
N ALA A 289 14.57 -24.33 -14.42
CA ALA A 289 14.96 -25.62 -14.99
C ALA A 289 13.72 -26.46 -15.35
N GLY A 290 12.68 -26.42 -14.53
CA GLY A 290 11.39 -27.07 -14.83
C GLY A 290 10.73 -26.51 -16.10
N VAL A 291 10.64 -25.19 -16.24
CA VAL A 291 10.10 -24.53 -17.45
C VAL A 291 10.98 -24.80 -18.67
N GLY A 292 12.31 -24.71 -18.54
CA GLY A 292 13.25 -25.05 -19.60
C GLY A 292 13.07 -26.50 -20.08
N GLY A 293 12.93 -27.45 -19.16
CA GLY A 293 12.67 -28.85 -19.48
C GLY A 293 11.35 -29.08 -20.22
N MET A 294 10.27 -28.40 -19.80
CA MET A 294 8.97 -28.45 -20.50
C MET A 294 9.06 -27.89 -21.93
N VAL A 295 9.65 -26.71 -22.10
CA VAL A 295 9.84 -26.09 -23.43
C VAL A 295 10.72 -26.96 -24.34
N CYS A 296 11.81 -27.54 -23.81
CA CYS A 296 12.64 -28.49 -24.54
C CYS A 296 11.85 -29.74 -24.97
N LEU A 297 10.98 -30.28 -24.11
CA LEU A 297 10.14 -31.43 -24.43
C LEU A 297 9.12 -31.11 -25.53
N ASP A 298 8.51 -29.91 -25.52
CA ASP A 298 7.63 -29.48 -26.61
C ASP A 298 8.39 -29.27 -27.93
N ILE A 299 9.60 -28.70 -27.90
CA ILE A 299 10.46 -28.57 -29.09
C ILE A 299 10.81 -29.96 -29.67
N ILE A 300 11.20 -30.91 -28.81
CA ILE A 300 11.47 -32.30 -29.21
C ILE A 300 10.19 -32.94 -29.77
N GLY A 301 9.04 -32.71 -29.14
CA GLY A 301 7.73 -33.18 -29.62
C GLY A 301 7.36 -32.62 -31.00
N VAL A 302 7.63 -31.34 -31.25
CA VAL A 302 7.47 -30.72 -32.57
C VAL A 302 8.38 -31.37 -33.62
N ILE A 303 9.68 -31.54 -33.31
CA ILE A 303 10.67 -32.14 -34.22
C ILE A 303 10.35 -33.62 -34.51
N ARG A 304 9.92 -34.37 -33.48
CA ARG A 304 9.56 -35.80 -33.57
C ARG A 304 8.14 -36.04 -34.08
N GLY A 305 7.36 -34.99 -34.31
CA GLY A 305 5.98 -35.10 -34.80
C GLY A 305 4.98 -35.70 -33.81
N TRP A 306 5.25 -35.62 -32.50
CA TRP A 306 4.35 -36.08 -31.44
C TRP A 306 3.01 -35.31 -31.48
N ARG A 307 1.93 -36.01 -31.14
CA ARG A 307 0.53 -35.50 -31.25
C ARG A 307 -0.30 -35.68 -29.99
N THR A 308 0.28 -36.22 -28.91
CA THR A 308 -0.38 -36.44 -27.62
C THR A 308 -0.73 -35.12 -26.92
N PHE A 309 -0.05 -34.03 -27.28
CA PHE A 309 -0.23 -32.69 -26.73
C PHE A 309 -0.21 -31.63 -27.85
N ASP A 310 -0.83 -30.47 -27.60
CA ASP A 310 -0.72 -29.31 -28.48
C ASP A 310 0.56 -28.52 -28.18
N HIS A 311 1.70 -29.07 -28.60
CA HIS A 311 3.03 -28.47 -28.42
C HIS A 311 3.11 -27.03 -28.95
N TRP A 312 2.35 -26.67 -29.99
CA TRP A 312 2.36 -25.31 -30.54
C TRP A 312 1.57 -24.32 -29.68
N ALA A 313 0.46 -24.76 -29.07
CA ALA A 313 -0.22 -23.96 -28.05
C ALA A 313 0.66 -23.77 -26.80
N HIS A 314 1.38 -24.80 -26.35
CA HIS A 314 2.30 -24.68 -25.21
C HIS A 314 3.44 -23.69 -25.47
N LEU A 315 4.13 -23.80 -26.60
CA LEU A 315 5.21 -22.88 -27.00
C LEU A 315 4.68 -21.45 -27.21
N GLY A 316 3.48 -21.28 -27.77
CA GLY A 316 2.80 -19.98 -27.84
C GLY A 316 2.52 -19.39 -26.46
N GLY A 317 2.08 -20.22 -25.51
CA GLY A 317 1.87 -19.85 -24.11
C GLY A 317 3.17 -19.42 -23.41
N ALA A 318 4.24 -20.20 -23.55
CA ALA A 318 5.55 -19.85 -23.00
C ALA A 318 6.05 -18.50 -23.54
N PHE A 319 5.98 -18.29 -24.85
CA PHE A 319 6.32 -17.01 -25.48
C PHE A 319 5.48 -15.86 -24.94
N PHE A 320 4.16 -16.05 -24.80
CA PHE A 320 3.28 -15.03 -24.22
C PHE A 320 3.67 -14.71 -22.77
N GLY A 321 4.00 -15.71 -21.95
CA GLY A 321 4.49 -15.51 -20.58
C GLY A 321 5.77 -14.67 -20.51
N ILE A 322 6.73 -14.90 -21.42
CA ILE A 322 7.97 -14.10 -21.54
C ILE A 322 7.64 -12.66 -21.95
N ALA A 323 6.81 -12.47 -22.98
CA ALA A 323 6.42 -11.15 -23.47
C ALA A 323 5.66 -10.36 -22.39
N TYR A 324 4.75 -11.01 -21.67
CA TYR A 324 3.95 -10.40 -20.62
C TYR A 324 4.76 -10.06 -19.37
N TYR A 325 5.72 -10.89 -18.99
CA TYR A 325 6.69 -10.55 -17.93
C TYR A 325 7.44 -9.24 -18.23
N ARG A 326 7.69 -8.94 -19.52
CA ARG A 326 8.44 -7.75 -19.94
C ARG A 326 7.59 -6.51 -20.21
N TYR A 327 6.35 -6.66 -20.70
CA TYR A 327 5.51 -5.55 -21.19
C TYR A 327 4.06 -5.54 -20.62
N GLY A 328 3.75 -6.44 -19.69
CA GLY A 328 2.38 -6.66 -19.21
C GLY A 328 1.81 -5.55 -18.31
N ALA A 329 2.67 -4.73 -17.70
CA ALA A 329 2.29 -3.56 -16.92
C ALA A 329 1.70 -2.47 -17.84
N ASP A 330 2.49 -2.01 -18.81
CA ASP A 330 2.11 -0.99 -19.81
C ASP A 330 0.79 -1.34 -20.52
N PHE A 331 0.59 -2.64 -20.83
CA PHE A 331 -0.61 -3.15 -21.49
C PHE A 331 -1.87 -3.11 -20.61
N TRP A 332 -1.72 -3.16 -19.29
CA TRP A 332 -2.83 -3.06 -18.33
C TRP A 332 -3.11 -1.61 -17.89
N ASP A 333 -2.07 -0.79 -17.78
CA ASP A 333 -2.23 0.63 -17.45
C ASP A 333 -2.93 1.43 -18.56
N TRP A 334 -2.70 1.09 -19.84
CA TRP A 334 -3.36 1.77 -20.97
C TRP A 334 -4.90 1.79 -20.89
N PRO A 335 -5.62 0.66 -20.74
CA PRO A 335 -7.07 0.70 -20.58
C PRO A 335 -7.48 1.36 -19.26
N ALA A 336 -6.82 1.05 -18.14
CA ALA A 336 -7.18 1.56 -16.81
C ALA A 336 -7.16 3.10 -16.76
N THR A 337 -6.10 3.72 -17.28
CA THR A 337 -5.92 5.18 -17.35
C THR A 337 -6.82 5.84 -18.38
N THR A 338 -6.92 5.28 -19.60
CA THR A 338 -7.75 5.85 -20.69
C THR A 338 -9.24 5.90 -20.31
N ILE A 339 -9.74 4.86 -19.62
CA ILE A 339 -11.14 4.82 -19.13
C ILE A 339 -11.40 5.92 -18.08
N LEU A 340 -10.43 6.21 -17.20
CA LEU A 340 -10.57 7.26 -16.19
C LEU A 340 -10.51 8.65 -16.80
N ALA A 341 -9.59 8.89 -17.75
CA ALA A 341 -9.52 10.15 -18.50
C ALA A 341 -10.80 10.42 -19.33
N ALA A 342 -11.38 9.39 -19.94
CA ALA A 342 -12.66 9.52 -20.63
C ALA A 342 -13.82 9.92 -19.69
N ARG A 343 -13.80 9.47 -18.43
CA ARG A 343 -14.82 9.84 -17.42
C ARG A 343 -14.62 11.21 -16.79
N SER A 344 -13.38 11.68 -16.62
CA SER A 344 -13.14 13.03 -16.08
C SER A 344 -13.64 14.12 -17.04
N HIS A 345 -13.52 13.92 -18.36
CA HIS A 345 -14.07 14.83 -19.37
C HIS A 345 -15.61 14.90 -19.42
N VAL A 346 -16.32 13.84 -19.03
CA VAL A 346 -17.79 13.85 -18.92
C VAL A 346 -18.27 14.52 -17.62
N SER A 347 -17.40 14.60 -16.62
CA SER A 347 -17.66 15.19 -15.30
C SER A 347 -17.43 16.71 -15.26
N SER A 348 -18.00 17.47 -16.21
CA SER A 348 -17.95 18.94 -16.13
C SER A 348 -18.76 19.47 -14.92
N PRO A 349 -18.36 20.59 -14.28
CA PRO A 349 -19.02 21.08 -13.06
C PRO A 349 -20.50 21.49 -13.21
N GLN A 350 -21.04 21.54 -14.43
CA GLN A 350 -22.41 22.01 -14.68
C GLN A 350 -23.50 20.94 -14.45
N ALA A 351 -23.15 19.64 -14.43
CA ALA A 351 -24.13 18.55 -14.35
C ALA A 351 -24.64 18.23 -12.92
N LEU A 352 -24.00 18.77 -11.87
CA LEU A 352 -24.32 18.48 -10.47
C LEU A 352 -25.29 19.48 -9.82
N ALA A 353 -25.73 20.51 -10.55
CA ALA A 353 -26.63 21.55 -10.05
C ALA A 353 -28.14 21.23 -10.18
N ILE A 354 -28.52 20.09 -10.76
CA ILE A 354 -29.92 19.75 -11.04
C ILE A 354 -30.27 18.34 -10.52
N LYS A 355 -30.36 18.20 -9.19
CA LYS A 355 -31.15 17.13 -8.55
C LYS A 355 -31.54 17.38 -7.08
N GLU A 356 -31.66 18.65 -6.69
CA GLU A 356 -32.14 19.04 -5.35
C GLU A 356 -33.60 19.50 -5.40
N THR A 357 -34.51 18.59 -5.79
CA THR A 357 -35.96 18.82 -5.76
C THR A 357 -36.72 17.59 -5.28
N ALA A 358 -37.21 17.67 -4.04
CA ALA A 358 -38.40 17.04 -3.46
C ALA A 358 -38.65 15.52 -3.64
N MET A 359 -38.84 14.82 -2.51
CA MET A 359 -40.07 14.05 -2.14
C MET A 359 -39.91 13.50 -0.69
N PRO A 360 -40.97 13.06 0.02
CA PRO A 360 -41.20 13.53 1.39
C PRO A 360 -41.18 12.43 2.47
N ASN A 361 -41.36 12.89 3.72
CA ASN A 361 -41.59 12.12 4.94
C ASN A 361 -42.28 10.75 4.73
N ARG A 362 -41.67 9.69 5.23
CA ARG A 362 -42.37 8.43 5.53
C ARG A 362 -42.16 8.02 6.98
N THR A 363 -43.29 7.93 7.67
CA THR A 363 -43.49 7.70 9.10
C THR A 363 -42.68 6.56 9.72
N SER A 364 -42.06 6.83 10.87
CA SER A 364 -41.37 5.86 11.71
C SER A 364 -42.32 4.81 12.29
N ARG A 365 -41.97 3.52 12.19
CA ARG A 365 -42.58 2.44 12.97
C ARG A 365 -41.64 2.07 14.12
N LYS A 366 -41.99 2.45 15.35
CA LYS A 366 -41.30 1.98 16.57
C LYS A 366 -41.46 0.46 16.70
N MET A 367 -40.38 -0.25 17.05
CA MET A 367 -40.43 -1.47 17.85
C MET A 367 -39.27 -1.47 18.86
N ASN A 368 -39.51 -2.13 19.99
CA ASN A 368 -38.94 -1.85 21.32
C ASN A 368 -37.41 -1.97 21.46
N GLU A 369 -36.90 -1.18 22.41
CA GLU A 369 -35.60 -1.34 23.04
C GLU A 369 -35.60 -2.54 24.01
N SER A 370 -34.43 -3.19 24.17
CA SER A 370 -34.07 -3.76 25.47
C SER A 370 -32.56 -3.66 25.74
N THR A 371 -32.25 -3.12 26.93
CA THR A 371 -31.00 -3.31 27.70
C THR A 371 -29.66 -3.06 26.98
N GLY A 372 -29.25 -1.79 26.91
CA GLY A 372 -27.87 -1.35 26.70
C GLY A 372 -27.68 0.10 27.18
N HIS A 373 -26.68 0.37 28.04
CA HIS A 373 -26.60 1.59 28.85
C HIS A 373 -26.67 2.92 28.06
N PRO A 374 -27.60 3.84 28.39
CA PRO A 374 -27.83 5.07 27.62
C PRO A 374 -26.95 6.23 28.12
N LYS A 375 -25.63 6.20 27.86
CA LYS A 375 -24.77 7.37 28.14
C LYS A 375 -23.51 7.55 27.29
N LEU A 376 -23.50 7.09 26.04
CA LEU A 376 -22.34 7.28 25.14
C LEU A 376 -22.62 7.58 23.65
N LYS A 377 -23.89 7.68 23.25
CA LYS A 377 -24.29 7.97 21.85
C LYS A 377 -24.32 9.48 21.48
N SER A 378 -23.37 10.30 21.96
CA SER A 378 -23.41 11.77 21.69
C SER A 378 -22.05 12.47 21.50
N ILE A 379 -20.97 11.71 21.32
CA ILE A 379 -19.62 12.29 21.09
C ILE A 379 -19.15 12.13 19.64
N THR A 380 -19.52 11.05 18.96
CA THR A 380 -19.18 10.73 17.57
C THR A 380 -20.46 10.51 16.75
N GLY A 381 -20.68 11.34 15.73
CA GLY A 381 -21.95 11.33 14.97
C GLY A 381 -22.28 10.00 14.28
N ASP A 382 -23.43 9.44 14.66
CA ASP A 382 -24.41 8.56 14.00
C ASP A 382 -23.99 7.45 13.01
N GLY A 383 -22.71 7.10 12.87
CA GLY A 383 -22.29 6.05 11.93
C GLY A 383 -21.00 5.29 12.21
N ILE A 384 -20.17 5.70 13.17
CA ILE A 384 -18.94 4.98 13.54
C ILE A 384 -19.10 4.36 14.92
N VAL A 385 -18.95 3.04 14.97
CA VAL A 385 -18.71 2.31 16.23
C VAL A 385 -17.24 2.52 16.60
N LEU A 386 -17.00 3.26 17.68
CA LEU A 386 -15.70 3.36 18.32
C LEU A 386 -15.22 1.96 18.75
N LYS A 387 -13.94 1.66 18.62
CA LYS A 387 -13.37 0.49 19.31
C LYS A 387 -13.36 0.75 20.83
N PRO A 388 -13.59 -0.26 21.68
CA PRO A 388 -13.57 -0.08 23.14
C PRO A 388 -12.29 0.59 23.67
N GLU A 389 -11.11 0.27 23.12
CA GLU A 389 -9.86 0.89 23.55
C GLU A 389 -9.75 2.35 23.10
N SER A 390 -10.38 2.71 21.98
CA SER A 390 -10.39 4.09 21.48
C SER A 390 -11.42 4.94 22.23
N GLU A 391 -12.53 4.35 22.66
CA GLU A 391 -13.48 5.00 23.57
C GLU A 391 -12.82 5.30 24.92
N ALA A 392 -12.21 4.29 25.55
CA ALA A 392 -11.46 4.45 26.79
C ALA A 392 -10.34 5.50 26.65
N ALA A 393 -9.62 5.51 25.53
CA ALA A 393 -8.54 6.46 25.29
C ALA A 393 -9.00 7.92 25.16
N LEU A 394 -10.16 8.17 24.55
CA LEU A 394 -10.77 9.51 24.55
C LEU A 394 -11.23 9.93 25.96
N GLN A 395 -11.68 8.99 26.80
CA GLN A 395 -12.04 9.26 28.19
C GLN A 395 -10.80 9.59 29.04
N GLN A 396 -9.71 8.83 28.91
CA GLN A 396 -8.44 9.10 29.58
C GLN A 396 -7.88 10.48 29.21
N LEU A 397 -7.84 10.82 27.93
CA LEU A 397 -7.44 12.16 27.48
C LEU A 397 -8.34 13.26 28.06
N ALA A 398 -9.67 13.07 28.10
CA ALA A 398 -10.60 14.06 28.65
C ALA A 398 -10.54 14.21 30.18
N GLN A 399 -9.95 13.24 30.90
CA GLN A 399 -9.75 13.26 32.35
C GLN A 399 -8.31 13.64 32.76
N HIS A 400 -7.39 13.70 31.80
CA HIS A 400 -5.98 13.98 32.07
C HIS A 400 -5.76 15.41 32.58
N VAL A 401 -5.03 15.50 33.69
CA VAL A 401 -4.48 16.73 34.25
C VAL A 401 -2.96 16.62 34.17
N PRO A 402 -2.24 17.62 33.61
CA PRO A 402 -0.79 17.55 33.48
C PRO A 402 -0.14 17.53 34.86
N SER A 403 0.89 16.70 35.00
CA SER A 403 1.66 16.61 36.25
C SER A 403 2.51 17.86 36.48
N TYR A 404 2.90 18.52 35.39
CA TYR A 404 3.69 19.75 35.40
C TYR A 404 3.36 20.65 34.19
N PRO A 405 3.06 21.95 34.37
CA PRO A 405 2.64 22.57 35.62
C PRO A 405 1.24 22.05 36.02
N PRO A 406 0.99 21.68 37.29
CA PRO A 406 -0.37 21.40 37.76
C PRO A 406 -1.27 22.66 37.64
N PRO A 407 -2.60 22.53 37.67
CA PRO A 407 -3.53 23.65 37.43
C PRO A 407 -3.31 24.90 38.31
N ASN A 408 -2.80 24.71 39.53
CA ASN A 408 -2.50 25.77 40.50
C ASN A 408 -0.98 26.00 40.68
N TYR A 409 -0.17 25.74 39.65
CA TYR A 409 1.29 25.91 39.75
C TYR A 409 1.66 27.38 40.03
N PRO A 410 2.49 27.67 41.05
CA PRO A 410 2.72 29.04 41.51
C PRO A 410 3.61 29.87 40.60
N LYS A 411 4.23 29.29 39.56
CA LYS A 411 5.18 30.00 38.68
C LYS A 411 4.67 30.10 37.25
N ARG A 412 4.64 31.31 36.68
CA ARG A 412 4.19 31.53 35.30
C ARG A 412 5.37 31.48 34.34
N PHE A 413 5.19 30.90 33.16
CA PHE A 413 6.23 30.97 32.12
C PHE A 413 6.17 32.29 31.35
N PRO A 414 7.30 32.84 30.88
CA PRO A 414 7.32 34.07 30.07
C PRO A 414 6.63 33.85 28.73
N ARG A 415 5.58 34.64 28.47
CA ARG A 415 4.72 34.56 27.28
C ARG A 415 5.51 34.72 25.99
N SER A 416 6.51 35.59 25.98
CA SER A 416 7.44 35.80 24.85
C SER A 416 8.24 34.55 24.46
N ARG A 417 8.28 33.53 25.34
CA ARG A 417 8.93 32.24 25.13
C ARG A 417 7.95 31.07 25.05
N GLN A 418 6.65 31.32 25.21
CA GLN A 418 5.62 30.29 25.06
C GLN A 418 5.27 30.06 23.59
N ALA A 419 4.92 28.81 23.31
CA ALA A 419 4.45 28.32 22.03
C ALA A 419 3.41 27.22 22.27
N ALA A 420 2.55 26.96 21.29
CA ALA A 420 1.52 25.95 21.41
C ALA A 420 1.40 25.15 20.10
N VAL A 421 1.14 23.85 20.23
CA VAL A 421 0.85 22.97 19.08
C VAL A 421 -0.49 22.28 19.27
N LEU A 422 -1.23 22.12 18.18
CA LEU A 422 -2.55 21.48 18.18
C LEU A 422 -2.43 20.00 17.83
N VAL A 423 -2.62 19.12 18.81
CA VAL A 423 -2.74 17.68 18.60
C VAL A 423 -4.19 17.39 18.22
N ALA A 424 -4.48 17.50 16.92
CA ALA A 424 -5.81 17.32 16.38
C ALA A 424 -6.10 15.83 16.12
N LEU A 425 -6.86 15.22 17.04
CA LEU A 425 -7.28 13.82 16.98
C LEU A 425 -8.63 13.68 16.27
N PHE A 426 -8.82 12.57 15.56
CA PHE A 426 -10.11 12.20 14.98
C PHE A 426 -10.31 10.68 14.98
N VAL A 427 -11.56 10.24 14.86
CA VAL A 427 -11.91 8.82 14.78
C VAL A 427 -11.88 8.36 13.33
N GLY A 428 -11.01 7.38 13.06
CA GLY A 428 -10.84 6.79 11.74
C GLY A 428 -11.99 5.87 11.33
N ARG A 429 -11.95 5.42 10.06
CA ARG A 429 -12.98 4.59 9.41
C ARG A 429 -13.35 3.32 10.18
N LEU A 430 -12.40 2.73 10.91
CA LEU A 430 -12.56 1.49 11.67
C LEU A 430 -12.64 1.70 13.20
N GLY A 431 -12.92 2.92 13.65
CA GLY A 431 -13.11 3.23 15.08
C GLY A 431 -11.83 3.44 15.90
N ASP A 432 -10.64 3.45 15.26
CA ASP A 432 -9.35 3.81 15.87
C ASP A 432 -9.14 5.33 15.97
N ILE A 433 -8.32 5.78 16.92
CA ILE A 433 -7.87 7.19 17.01
C ILE A 433 -6.68 7.44 16.09
N TYR A 434 -6.79 8.47 15.26
CA TYR A 434 -5.71 9.01 14.43
C TYR A 434 -5.38 10.44 14.85
N VAL A 435 -4.12 10.84 14.66
CA VAL A 435 -3.68 12.23 14.73
C VAL A 435 -3.48 12.80 13.32
N LEU A 436 -3.89 14.05 13.12
CA LEU A 436 -3.63 14.83 11.92
C LEU A 436 -2.24 15.48 12.00
N LEU A 437 -1.45 15.35 10.94
CA LEU A 437 -0.10 15.88 10.80
C LEU A 437 0.05 16.65 9.49
N SER A 438 0.97 17.60 9.45
CA SER A 438 1.36 18.34 8.25
C SER A 438 2.77 17.97 7.79
N ARG A 439 3.01 18.01 6.47
CA ARG A 439 4.36 18.14 5.92
C ARG A 439 4.62 19.63 5.67
N ARG A 440 5.63 20.19 6.34
CA ARG A 440 6.11 21.56 6.11
C ARG A 440 6.55 21.74 4.66
N SER A 441 6.27 22.89 4.07
CA SER A 441 6.55 23.11 2.66
C SER A 441 8.02 22.91 2.32
N LEU A 442 8.30 22.21 1.22
CA LEU A 442 9.66 21.99 0.71
C LEU A 442 10.38 23.31 0.35
N ALA A 443 9.64 24.40 0.13
CA ALA A 443 10.19 25.72 -0.15
C ALA A 443 10.76 26.46 1.08
N LEU A 444 10.51 25.96 2.30
CA LEU A 444 10.97 26.60 3.53
C LEU A 444 12.49 26.43 3.74
N ARG A 445 13.17 27.55 4.01
CA ARG A 445 14.64 27.62 4.24
C ARG A 445 15.13 26.75 5.41
N THR A 446 14.25 26.38 6.33
CA THR A 446 14.55 25.55 7.50
C THR A 446 13.41 24.58 7.73
N TYR A 447 13.72 23.31 8.03
CA TYR A 447 12.73 22.26 8.30
C TYR A 447 11.75 21.97 7.14
N GLY A 448 12.14 22.28 5.88
CA GLY A 448 11.34 21.94 4.70
C GLY A 448 11.20 20.41 4.53
N GLY A 449 9.97 19.94 4.31
CA GLY A 449 9.64 18.51 4.24
C GLY A 449 9.54 17.80 5.60
N ASP A 450 9.76 18.48 6.73
CA ASP A 450 9.61 17.90 8.07
C ASP A 450 8.14 17.60 8.39
N THR A 451 7.92 16.54 9.16
CA THR A 451 6.60 16.22 9.73
C THR A 451 6.35 17.04 10.99
N SER A 452 5.26 17.80 10.99
CA SER A 452 4.89 18.72 12.08
C SER A 452 3.46 18.54 12.56
N LEU A 453 3.25 18.94 13.82
CA LEU A 453 1.93 19.33 14.33
C LEU A 453 1.71 20.82 14.00
N PRO A 454 0.49 21.27 13.67
CA PRO A 454 0.21 22.68 13.47
C PRO A 454 0.47 23.48 14.75
N GLY A 455 1.18 24.60 14.66
CA GLY A 455 1.51 25.37 15.86
C GLY A 455 2.68 26.35 15.73
N GLY A 456 2.73 27.29 16.67
CA GLY A 456 3.68 28.40 16.65
C GLY A 456 3.75 29.13 17.99
N ARG A 457 4.20 30.39 17.96
CA ARG A 457 4.50 31.18 19.17
C ARG A 457 3.25 31.85 19.71
N MET A 458 3.20 32.05 21.03
CA MET A 458 2.14 32.85 21.63
C MET A 458 2.28 34.32 21.21
N GLU A 459 1.21 34.90 20.67
CA GLU A 459 1.12 36.33 20.38
C GLU A 459 0.53 37.12 21.56
N PRO A 460 0.73 38.46 21.61
CA PRO A 460 0.08 39.32 22.60
C PRO A 460 -1.46 39.26 22.57
N LYS A 461 -2.04 38.99 21.39
CA LYS A 461 -3.49 38.87 21.17
C LYS A 461 -4.09 37.55 21.68
N ASP A 462 -3.26 36.52 21.86
CA ASP A 462 -3.72 35.19 22.28
C ASP A 462 -4.10 35.23 23.78
N ARG A 463 -5.33 34.82 24.12
CA ARG A 463 -5.83 34.86 25.51
C ARG A 463 -5.36 33.65 26.32
N SER A 464 -5.05 32.55 25.64
CA SER A 464 -4.60 31.30 26.24
C SER A 464 -3.72 30.51 25.26
N ILE A 465 -3.06 29.48 25.80
CA ILE A 465 -2.33 28.47 25.01
C ILE A 465 -3.27 27.71 24.06
N GLU A 466 -4.53 27.46 24.46
CA GLU A 466 -5.54 26.85 23.59
C GLU A 466 -5.82 27.75 22.38
N ASP A 467 -6.01 29.05 22.60
CA ASP A 467 -6.30 30.00 21.53
C ASP A 467 -5.09 30.18 20.60
N THR A 468 -3.87 30.12 21.15
CA THR A 468 -2.61 30.08 20.37
C THR A 468 -2.60 28.88 19.41
N ALA A 469 -2.81 27.66 19.92
CA ALA A 469 -2.82 26.44 19.11
C ALA A 469 -3.94 26.44 18.05
N ARG A 470 -5.12 26.99 18.38
CA ARG A 470 -6.25 27.12 17.45
C ARG A 470 -6.01 28.16 16.36
N ARG A 471 -5.35 29.28 16.68
CA ARG A 471 -4.99 30.31 15.70
C ARG A 471 -4.00 29.74 14.69
N GLU A 472 -2.88 29.18 15.15
CA GLU A 472 -1.83 28.61 14.30
C GLU A 472 -2.40 27.48 13.41
N ALA A 473 -3.25 26.60 13.96
CA ALA A 473 -3.91 25.56 13.17
C ALA A 473 -4.96 26.09 12.18
N TYR A 474 -5.54 27.27 12.41
CA TYR A 474 -6.39 27.94 11.43
C TYR A 474 -5.54 28.61 10.32
N GLU A 475 -4.41 29.20 10.69
CA GLU A 475 -3.50 29.91 9.78
C GLU A 475 -2.72 28.94 8.87
N GLU A 476 -2.04 27.91 9.40
CA GLU A 476 -1.23 26.97 8.62
C GLU A 476 -2.09 25.99 7.79
N VAL A 477 -3.15 25.43 8.40
CA VAL A 477 -3.89 24.30 7.81
C VAL A 477 -5.39 24.54 7.63
N GLY A 478 -5.97 25.63 8.15
CA GLY A 478 -7.39 25.95 7.98
C GLY A 478 -8.36 25.17 8.89
N LEU A 479 -7.90 24.63 10.02
CA LEU A 479 -8.79 24.03 11.02
C LEU A 479 -9.57 25.13 11.77
N PRO A 480 -10.90 25.05 11.93
CA PRO A 480 -11.67 26.14 12.50
C PRO A 480 -11.47 26.29 14.01
N ILE A 481 -11.43 27.55 14.43
CA ILE A 481 -11.28 27.97 15.83
C ILE A 481 -12.46 27.51 16.71
N ASP A 482 -13.64 27.24 16.12
CA ASP A 482 -14.86 26.84 16.82
C ASP A 482 -14.68 25.61 17.74
N LYS A 483 -14.80 25.85 19.06
CA LYS A 483 -14.67 24.85 20.12
C LYS A 483 -15.77 23.78 20.11
N ARG A 484 -16.86 23.96 19.34
CA ARG A 484 -17.90 22.94 19.09
C ARG A 484 -17.46 21.91 18.05
N ARG A 485 -16.79 22.35 16.99
CA ARG A 485 -16.28 21.51 15.89
C ARG A 485 -15.00 20.77 16.29
N LEU A 486 -14.10 21.48 16.99
CA LEU A 486 -12.87 20.93 17.58
C LEU A 486 -12.97 21.01 19.10
N LYS A 487 -13.42 19.94 19.74
CA LYS A 487 -13.64 19.88 21.19
C LYS A 487 -12.30 19.68 21.92
N LEU A 488 -11.94 20.58 22.83
CA LEU A 488 -10.80 20.38 23.74
C LEU A 488 -11.00 19.11 24.57
N LEU A 489 -9.97 18.27 24.61
CA LEU A 489 -9.84 17.13 25.53
C LEU A 489 -9.01 17.54 26.74
N CYS A 490 -7.73 17.91 26.53
CA CYS A 490 -6.81 18.32 27.58
C CYS A 490 -5.63 19.15 27.03
N THR A 491 -4.79 19.64 27.95
CA THR A 491 -3.46 20.18 27.66
C THR A 491 -2.42 19.29 28.34
N LEU A 492 -1.38 18.87 27.61
CA LEU A 492 -0.32 18.01 28.15
C LEU A 492 0.78 18.83 28.84
N GLU A 493 1.74 18.14 29.47
CA GLU A 493 2.96 18.78 29.95
C GLU A 493 3.69 19.53 28.82
N PRO A 494 4.30 20.70 29.09
CA PRO A 494 5.06 21.44 28.11
C PRO A 494 6.40 20.76 27.80
N PHE A 495 6.97 21.09 26.64
CA PHE A 495 8.27 20.58 26.18
C PHE A 495 9.23 21.73 25.86
N LEU A 496 10.51 21.57 26.23
CA LEU A 496 11.54 22.55 25.91
C LEU A 496 12.18 22.26 24.55
N SER A 497 11.85 23.11 23.56
CA SER A 497 12.44 23.07 22.22
C SER A 497 13.89 23.57 22.19
N GLY A 498 14.65 23.19 21.15
CA GLY A 498 16.07 23.55 21.02
C GLY A 498 16.32 25.04 20.83
N ASN A 499 15.31 25.76 20.33
CA ASN A 499 15.30 27.22 20.23
C ASN A 499 14.88 27.90 21.55
N ASN A 500 14.87 27.17 22.66
CA ASN A 500 14.48 27.59 24.01
C ASN A 500 13.05 28.16 24.10
N LEU A 501 12.11 27.63 23.30
CA LEU A 501 10.67 27.90 23.47
C LEU A 501 10.02 26.79 24.30
N ILE A 502 9.07 27.19 25.13
CA ILE A 502 8.24 26.36 26.00
C ILE A 502 6.98 26.01 25.21
N VAL A 503 6.96 24.80 24.63
CA VAL A 503 5.92 24.35 23.69
C VAL A 503 4.90 23.51 24.43
N THR A 504 3.67 24.00 24.58
CA THR A 504 2.58 23.27 25.26
C THR A 504 1.66 22.58 24.25
N PRO A 505 1.47 21.25 24.31
CA PRO A 505 0.52 20.54 23.45
C PRO A 505 -0.93 20.72 23.90
N VAL A 506 -1.80 21.03 22.94
CA VAL A 506 -3.25 21.19 23.14
C VAL A 506 -3.96 20.07 22.37
N VAL A 507 -4.61 19.14 23.07
CA VAL A 507 -5.23 17.96 22.47
C VAL A 507 -6.71 18.23 22.21
N VAL A 508 -7.15 18.12 20.96
CA VAL A 508 -8.55 18.36 20.56
C VAL A 508 -9.10 17.18 19.76
N LEU A 509 -10.38 16.90 19.93
CA LEU A 509 -11.14 15.95 19.12
C LEU A 509 -11.90 16.71 18.02
N ILE A 510 -11.58 16.40 16.76
CA ILE A 510 -12.36 16.80 15.60
C ILE A 510 -13.68 16.00 15.62
N LYS A 511 -14.80 16.70 15.85
CA LYS A 511 -16.14 16.10 15.87
C LYS A 511 -16.90 16.26 14.55
N ASP A 512 -16.72 17.42 13.91
CA ASP A 512 -17.47 17.77 12.72
C ASP A 512 -17.01 16.92 11.53
N GLN A 513 -17.94 16.16 10.93
CA GLN A 513 -17.72 15.32 9.75
C GLN A 513 -17.99 16.06 8.42
N SER A 514 -18.00 17.41 8.41
CA SER A 514 -18.18 18.26 7.22
C SER A 514 -17.12 19.34 6.95
N LEU A 515 -16.02 19.41 7.72
CA LEU A 515 -14.93 20.39 7.51
C LEU A 515 -14.38 20.36 6.07
N LYS A 516 -13.56 21.33 5.67
CA LYS A 516 -12.62 21.26 4.52
C LYS A 516 -11.49 22.27 4.78
N PRO A 517 -10.36 21.88 5.40
CA PRO A 517 -9.30 22.81 5.72
C PRO A 517 -8.60 23.25 4.44
N LYS A 518 -8.13 24.49 4.48
CA LYS A 518 -7.48 25.17 3.38
C LYS A 518 -6.02 25.36 3.78
N LEU A 519 -5.13 24.62 3.12
CA LEU A 519 -3.70 24.67 3.44
C LEU A 519 -3.11 26.00 3.01
N ASN A 520 -2.26 26.57 3.86
CA ASN A 520 -1.41 27.69 3.49
C ASN A 520 -0.18 27.14 2.75
N ALA A 521 -0.26 27.05 1.42
CA ALA A 521 0.75 26.41 0.57
C ALA A 521 2.23 26.87 0.80
N PRO A 522 2.53 28.14 1.17
CA PRO A 522 3.89 28.55 1.55
C PRO A 522 4.45 27.87 2.81
N GLU A 523 3.58 27.34 3.68
CA GLU A 523 3.93 26.75 4.97
C GLU A 523 3.71 25.23 5.01
N VAL A 524 2.66 24.74 4.33
CA VAL A 524 2.23 23.33 4.36
C VAL A 524 1.93 22.82 2.94
N ASP A 525 2.64 21.77 2.52
CA ASP A 525 2.39 21.11 1.22
C ASP A 525 1.26 20.07 1.28
N LEU A 526 1.12 19.39 2.43
CA LEU A 526 0.35 18.16 2.57
C LEU A 526 -0.17 18.02 4.01
N LEU A 527 -1.42 17.59 4.16
CA LEU A 527 -1.93 16.98 5.38
C LEU A 527 -1.97 15.47 5.24
N PHE A 528 -1.57 14.77 6.30
CA PHE A 528 -1.67 13.33 6.41
C PHE A 528 -1.99 12.92 7.85
N THR A 529 -2.12 11.62 8.10
CA THR A 529 -2.63 11.11 9.38
C THR A 529 -1.86 9.89 9.84
N HIS A 530 -1.64 9.75 11.15
CA HIS A 530 -0.96 8.60 11.76
C HIS A 530 -1.83 7.96 12.86
N PRO A 531 -1.84 6.63 13.04
CA PRO A 531 -2.59 6.01 14.13
C PRO A 531 -1.94 6.34 15.48
N LEU A 532 -2.69 6.90 16.42
CA LEU A 532 -2.11 7.35 17.71
C LEU A 532 -1.52 6.18 18.50
N ARG A 533 -2.23 5.05 18.55
CA ARG A 533 -1.81 3.84 19.28
C ARG A 533 -0.52 3.22 18.74
N ALA A 534 -0.21 3.43 17.45
CA ALA A 534 0.98 2.83 16.83
C ALA A 534 2.30 3.41 17.39
N LEU A 535 2.26 4.55 18.07
CA LEU A 535 3.46 5.16 18.68
C LEU A 535 3.91 4.44 19.96
N LEU A 536 3.14 3.47 20.46
CA LEU A 536 3.46 2.66 21.64
C LEU A 536 4.21 1.36 21.31
N TYR A 537 4.61 1.18 20.05
CA TYR A 537 5.22 -0.06 19.58
C TYR A 537 6.54 0.20 18.84
N GLU A 538 7.51 -0.69 19.04
CA GLU A 538 8.75 -0.74 18.27
C GLU A 538 8.49 -1.32 16.87
N ASP A 539 7.72 -2.42 16.81
CA ASP A 539 7.09 -2.96 15.60
C ASP A 539 5.56 -3.07 15.79
N PRO A 540 4.78 -2.12 15.27
CA PRO A 540 3.34 -2.05 15.50
C PRO A 540 2.58 -3.10 14.68
N PRO A 541 1.55 -3.76 15.25
CA PRO A 541 0.80 -4.76 14.51
C PRO A 541 0.02 -4.13 13.35
N ALA A 542 -0.02 -4.83 12.21
CA ALA A 542 -0.70 -4.37 10.99
C ALA A 542 -2.22 -4.16 11.11
N SER A 543 -2.82 -4.44 12.26
CA SER A 543 -4.18 -4.01 12.63
C SER A 543 -4.28 -2.51 12.93
N LEU A 544 -3.18 -1.83 13.30
CA LEU A 544 -3.15 -0.39 13.60
C LEU A 544 -2.91 0.47 12.35
N PHE A 545 -2.40 -0.10 11.26
CA PHE A 545 -2.30 0.55 9.95
C PHE A 545 -3.28 -0.08 8.92
N PRO A 546 -4.60 -0.10 9.20
CA PRO A 546 -5.57 -0.72 8.30
C PRO A 546 -5.71 0.01 6.95
N LEU A 547 -5.20 1.24 6.86
CA LEU A 547 -5.28 2.13 5.69
C LEU A 547 -3.95 2.20 4.90
N GLY A 548 -3.02 1.26 5.12
CA GLY A 548 -1.88 1.04 4.23
C GLY A 548 -0.63 1.92 4.44
N SER A 549 -0.58 2.77 5.47
CA SER A 549 0.66 3.49 5.83
C SER A 549 1.58 2.69 6.77
N HIS A 550 1.61 1.37 6.60
CA HIS A 550 2.56 0.50 7.30
C HIS A 550 3.95 0.73 6.71
N PRO A 551 5.00 0.92 7.52
CA PRO A 551 6.36 0.69 7.04
C PRO A 551 6.49 -0.77 6.61
N PRO A 552 7.33 -1.09 5.62
CA PRO A 552 7.49 -2.45 5.12
C PRO A 552 8.00 -3.40 6.23
N SER A 553 7.10 -4.17 6.83
CA SER A 553 7.40 -5.06 7.96
C SER A 553 7.65 -6.52 7.55
N ASP A 554 7.79 -6.80 6.25
CA ASP A 554 8.01 -8.16 5.73
C ASP A 554 8.97 -8.14 4.52
N GLY A 555 10.22 -8.55 4.75
CA GLY A 555 11.13 -9.32 3.86
C GLY A 555 11.29 -9.00 2.37
N ALA A 556 10.70 -7.94 1.82
CA ALA A 556 10.54 -7.76 0.39
C ALA A 556 11.66 -6.91 -0.24
N ILE A 557 12.54 -7.59 -0.98
CA ILE A 557 13.42 -7.06 -2.04
C ILE A 557 14.60 -6.20 -1.54
N ARG A 558 15.77 -6.83 -1.49
CA ARG A 558 17.06 -6.12 -1.51
C ARG A 558 17.23 -5.41 -2.86
N ILE A 559 17.24 -4.08 -2.86
CA ILE A 559 17.93 -3.30 -3.91
C ILE A 559 19.29 -2.93 -3.34
N ILE A 560 20.35 -3.55 -3.85
CA ILE A 560 21.72 -3.05 -3.67
C ILE A 560 22.03 -2.26 -4.94
N PRO A 561 22.10 -0.91 -4.90
CA PRO A 561 22.71 -0.16 -5.98
C PRO A 561 24.16 -0.62 -6.08
N LYS A 562 24.58 -1.12 -7.24
CA LYS A 562 25.99 -1.43 -7.49
C LYS A 562 26.79 -0.14 -7.25
N ALA A 563 27.74 -0.18 -6.32
CA ALA A 563 28.57 0.97 -6.03
C ALA A 563 29.22 1.50 -7.33
N PRO A 564 29.35 2.83 -7.50
CA PRO A 564 30.15 3.38 -8.59
C PRO A 564 31.57 2.80 -8.49
N PRO A 565 32.24 2.53 -9.63
CA PRO A 565 33.63 2.07 -9.58
C PRO A 565 34.47 3.10 -8.80
N PRO A 566 35.39 2.66 -7.93
CA PRO A 566 36.23 3.59 -7.19
C PRO A 566 37.04 4.46 -8.17
N PRO A 567 37.34 5.72 -7.81
CA PRO A 567 38.20 6.56 -8.63
C PRO A 567 39.53 5.84 -8.84
N SER A 568 40.01 5.84 -10.08
CA SER A 568 41.27 5.22 -10.47
C SER A 568 42.40 5.73 -9.58
N GLN A 569 43.04 4.83 -8.84
CA GLN A 569 44.24 5.15 -8.08
C GLN A 569 45.36 5.48 -9.06
N GLU A 570 45.67 6.77 -9.21
CA GLU A 570 46.91 7.19 -9.86
C GLU A 570 48.09 6.64 -9.04
N SER A 571 48.93 5.85 -9.72
CA SER A 571 50.10 5.22 -9.14
C SER A 571 51.14 6.28 -8.77
N THR A 572 51.39 6.47 -7.47
CA THR A 572 52.54 7.24 -7.00
C THR A 572 53.81 6.41 -7.15
N SER A 573 54.49 6.54 -8.28
CA SER A 573 55.93 6.26 -8.40
C SER A 573 56.74 7.55 -8.23
N THR A 574 57.97 7.39 -7.74
CA THR A 574 58.87 8.44 -7.25
C THR A 574 59.64 9.17 -8.39
N PRO A 575 60.36 10.28 -8.12
CA PRO A 575 60.34 11.47 -8.99
C PRO A 575 61.52 11.59 -9.96
N THR A 576 61.36 12.43 -10.99
CA THR A 576 62.49 13.09 -11.66
C THR A 576 62.13 14.44 -12.32
N THR A 577 62.91 15.46 -11.97
CA THR A 577 63.36 16.63 -12.76
C THR A 577 62.40 17.62 -13.48
N GLU A 578 62.76 18.90 -13.26
CA GLU A 578 62.68 20.08 -14.15
C GLU A 578 61.44 21.03 -14.17
N LYS A 579 61.79 22.32 -14.02
CA LYS A 579 61.01 23.56 -14.27
C LYS A 579 61.17 23.94 -15.79
N PRO A 580 60.51 24.98 -16.40
CA PRO A 580 59.92 26.18 -15.78
C PRO A 580 58.68 26.88 -16.41
N LYS A 581 58.09 27.81 -15.63
CA LYS A 581 57.49 29.14 -16.00
C LYS A 581 56.40 29.26 -17.09
N SER A 582 55.23 29.79 -16.69
CA SER A 582 54.67 31.13 -17.05
C SER A 582 53.37 31.34 -16.24
N SER A 583 53.09 32.41 -15.48
CA SER A 583 53.19 33.88 -15.61
C SER A 583 51.99 34.56 -16.28
N GLN A 584 51.30 35.42 -15.51
CA GLN A 584 50.25 36.44 -15.84
C GLN A 584 48.88 36.15 -15.19
N LYS A 585 48.10 37.13 -14.68
CA LYS A 585 48.39 38.51 -14.21
C LYS A 585 47.25 38.94 -13.24
N ARG A 586 47.54 39.76 -12.22
CA ARG A 586 46.53 40.40 -11.34
C ARG A 586 46.18 41.82 -11.81
N ILE A 587 44.89 42.13 -11.91
CA ILE A 587 44.28 43.49 -11.92
C ILE A 587 42.85 43.33 -11.37
N PHE A 588 42.31 44.06 -10.37
CA PHE A 588 42.88 44.95 -9.34
C PHE A 588 42.03 44.85 -8.04
N GLN A 589 41.77 45.95 -7.31
CA GLN A 589 40.72 46.12 -6.27
C GLN A 589 40.13 47.55 -6.37
N PRO A 590 39.02 47.85 -5.65
CA PRO A 590 39.23 48.63 -4.41
C PRO A 590 38.40 48.14 -3.19
N LYS A 591 38.84 48.57 -2.00
CA LYS A 591 38.31 48.17 -0.68
C LYS A 591 37.42 49.25 -0.04
N ARG A 592 36.45 48.83 0.78
CA ARG A 592 36.08 49.37 2.13
C ARG A 592 34.75 48.75 2.60
N PRO A 593 34.41 48.74 3.91
CA PRO A 593 35.24 48.55 5.10
C PRO A 593 34.96 47.18 5.77
N LYS A 594 35.86 46.71 6.66
CA LYS A 594 35.62 45.47 7.44
C LYS A 594 34.85 45.78 8.73
N PHE A 595 33.64 45.26 8.87
CA PHE A 595 33.07 44.95 10.19
C PHE A 595 33.41 43.51 10.58
N SER A 596 33.68 43.29 11.87
CA SER A 596 34.09 42.00 12.41
C SER A 596 32.91 41.04 12.55
N THR A 597 32.71 40.17 11.56
CA THR A 597 31.85 38.98 11.71
C THR A 597 32.64 37.85 12.38
N THR A 598 32.61 37.79 13.71
CA THR A 598 33.26 36.73 14.47
C THR A 598 32.47 35.43 14.37
N SER A 599 32.88 34.57 13.42
CA SER A 599 32.66 33.13 13.36
C SER A 599 31.30 32.57 13.81
N TYR A 600 30.35 32.47 12.87
CA TYR A 600 29.41 31.33 12.90
C TYR A 600 30.16 30.10 12.42
N ASN A 601 30.33 29.10 13.29
CA ASN A 601 30.99 27.85 12.90
C ASN A 601 30.01 27.01 12.06
N THR A 602 30.16 27.05 10.74
CA THR A 602 29.42 26.18 9.80
C THR A 602 29.97 24.76 9.85
N GLN A 603 29.64 24.05 10.92
CA GLN A 603 29.76 22.60 11.00
C GLN A 603 28.45 22.03 11.58
N GLY A 604 27.70 21.33 10.73
CA GLY A 604 26.76 20.33 11.23
C GLY A 604 27.53 19.23 11.97
N PRO A 605 26.86 18.39 12.79
CA PRO A 605 27.52 17.28 13.45
C PRO A 605 28.24 16.42 12.41
N ALA A 606 29.48 16.02 12.72
CA ALA A 606 30.36 15.34 11.80
C ALA A 606 29.70 14.09 11.18
N ALA A 607 29.99 13.83 9.91
CA ALA A 607 29.54 12.62 9.25
C ALA A 607 30.23 11.40 9.87
N TYR A 608 29.52 10.71 10.77
CA TYR A 608 29.93 9.40 11.26
C TYR A 608 29.84 8.37 10.13
N PRO A 609 30.76 7.37 10.09
CA PRO A 609 30.62 6.26 9.15
C PRO A 609 29.30 5.53 9.44
N PRO A 610 28.54 5.10 8.40
CA PRO A 610 27.29 4.40 8.64
C PRO A 610 27.58 3.06 9.34
N PRO A 611 26.92 2.73 10.46
CA PRO A 611 26.86 1.34 10.91
C PRO A 611 26.21 0.50 9.81
N GLU A 612 26.48 -0.81 9.77
CA GLU A 612 25.86 -1.73 8.80
C GLU A 612 24.33 -1.59 8.86
N GLN A 613 23.76 -0.94 7.84
CA GLN A 613 22.34 -0.61 7.86
C GLN A 613 21.53 -1.88 7.59
N PRO A 614 20.53 -2.21 8.43
CA PRO A 614 19.57 -3.23 8.06
C PRO A 614 18.89 -2.80 6.75
N ALA A 615 18.65 -3.77 5.85
CA ALA A 615 18.16 -3.51 4.50
C ALA A 615 16.76 -2.85 4.44
N VAL A 616 16.10 -2.73 5.59
CA VAL A 616 14.86 -1.99 5.81
C VAL A 616 15.04 -1.18 7.11
N ALA A 617 14.69 0.11 7.08
CA ALA A 617 14.69 0.93 8.29
C ALA A 617 13.53 0.50 9.22
N PRO A 618 13.78 0.30 10.53
CA PRO A 618 12.72 -0.08 11.46
C PRO A 618 11.69 1.05 11.61
N TYR A 619 10.44 0.69 11.95
CA TYR A 619 9.36 1.65 12.22
C TYR A 619 9.80 2.65 13.29
N HIS A 620 10.17 2.13 14.45
CA HIS A 620 10.73 2.90 15.56
C HIS A 620 12.25 2.88 15.52
N SER A 621 12.84 3.99 15.94
CA SER A 621 14.25 4.07 16.34
C SER A 621 14.40 5.24 17.29
N PHE A 622 15.54 5.33 17.97
CA PHE A 622 15.85 6.46 18.84
C PHE A 622 17.32 6.84 18.76
N VAL A 623 17.62 8.07 19.21
CA VAL A 623 18.96 8.56 19.44
C VAL A 623 18.99 9.33 20.75
N ASP A 624 19.97 9.04 21.60
CA ASP A 624 20.18 9.80 22.83
C ASP A 624 21.10 10.99 22.53
N VAL A 625 20.59 12.21 22.76
CA VAL A 625 21.28 13.46 22.43
C VAL A 625 21.53 14.30 23.67
N ALA A 626 22.72 14.91 23.74
CA ALA A 626 23.03 15.92 24.74
C ALA A 626 22.25 17.22 24.43
N TRP A 627 21.15 17.44 25.13
CA TRP A 627 20.17 18.49 24.81
C TRP A 627 20.14 19.61 25.84
N GLY A 628 19.74 20.82 25.40
CA GLY A 628 19.59 21.98 26.26
C GLY A 628 20.91 22.53 26.82
N PRO A 629 20.85 23.52 27.73
CA PRO A 629 22.03 24.20 28.28
C PRO A 629 22.94 23.29 29.11
N ALA A 630 22.34 22.30 29.79
CA ALA A 630 23.04 21.37 30.67
C ALA A 630 23.71 20.21 29.92
N LYS A 631 23.53 20.10 28.58
CA LYS A 631 23.98 18.96 27.76
C LYS A 631 23.53 17.60 28.33
N GLU A 632 22.34 17.57 28.93
CA GLU A 632 21.77 16.39 29.56
C GLU A 632 21.35 15.34 28.51
N PRO A 633 21.45 14.03 28.78
CA PRO A 633 20.99 13.01 27.86
C PRO A 633 19.46 13.04 27.75
N VAL A 634 18.96 13.21 26.53
CA VAL A 634 17.53 13.16 26.22
C VAL A 634 17.30 12.23 25.04
N ARG A 635 16.35 11.30 25.18
CA ARG A 635 16.00 10.38 24.10
C ARG A 635 15.10 11.04 23.05
N PHE A 636 15.57 11.08 21.81
CA PHE A 636 14.80 11.54 20.66
C PHE A 636 14.31 10.32 19.87
N HIS A 637 12.99 10.14 19.82
CA HIS A 637 12.38 9.06 19.05
C HIS A 637 12.16 9.44 17.59
N ARG A 638 12.15 8.42 16.74
CA ARG A 638 11.86 8.46 15.31
C ARG A 638 10.82 7.40 15.00
N PHE A 639 9.72 7.77 14.33
CA PHE A 639 8.70 6.85 13.85
C PHE A 639 8.50 7.03 12.33
N LEU A 640 8.52 5.94 11.57
CA LEU A 640 8.19 5.96 10.14
C LEU A 640 6.71 6.29 9.91
N THR A 641 6.44 6.97 8.81
CA THR A 641 5.10 7.43 8.41
C THR A 641 4.42 6.53 7.38
N GLY A 642 5.18 5.62 6.74
CA GLY A 642 4.74 4.86 5.57
C GLY A 642 4.57 5.73 4.33
N ARG A 643 5.25 6.89 4.28
CA ARG A 643 5.14 7.93 3.24
C ARG A 643 6.50 8.51 2.86
N GLU A 644 7.59 7.88 3.30
CA GLU A 644 8.96 8.30 3.04
C GLU A 644 9.25 8.42 1.53
N GLU A 645 8.69 7.51 0.72
CA GLU A 645 8.75 7.55 -0.75
C GLU A 645 8.04 8.78 -1.36
N GLN A 646 7.08 9.37 -0.66
CA GLN A 646 6.38 10.60 -1.05
C GLN A 646 7.15 11.88 -0.62
N GLY A 647 8.38 11.72 -0.10
CA GLY A 647 9.18 12.82 0.46
C GLY A 647 8.67 13.35 1.79
N VAL A 648 7.86 12.58 2.53
CA VAL A 648 7.49 12.89 3.92
C VAL A 648 8.61 12.40 4.83
N LYS A 649 9.20 13.27 5.65
CA LYS A 649 10.20 12.83 6.63
C LYS A 649 9.52 12.08 7.80
N PRO A 650 10.21 11.09 8.41
CA PRO A 650 9.75 10.41 9.61
C PRO A 650 9.35 11.39 10.73
N ILE A 651 8.39 11.00 11.57
CA ILE A 651 8.04 11.73 12.80
C ILE A 651 9.27 11.70 13.71
N PHE A 652 9.88 12.84 14.01
CA PHE A 652 11.14 12.91 14.76
C PHE A 652 11.16 14.03 15.82
N GLY A 653 12.04 13.88 16.80
CA GLY A 653 12.37 14.94 17.76
C GLY A 653 11.16 15.39 18.58
N LEU A 654 10.97 16.71 18.69
CA LEU A 654 9.91 17.30 19.51
C LEU A 654 8.50 16.81 19.12
N THR A 655 8.21 16.69 17.81
CA THR A 655 6.95 16.17 17.32
C THR A 655 6.73 14.72 17.77
N ALA A 656 7.77 13.88 17.69
CA ALA A 656 7.72 12.50 18.16
C ALA A 656 7.48 12.42 19.68
N SER A 657 8.18 13.23 20.48
CA SER A 657 8.01 13.26 21.94
C SER A 657 6.60 13.67 22.37
N ILE A 658 6.02 14.68 21.72
CA ILE A 658 4.66 15.17 22.01
C ILE A 658 3.61 14.10 21.66
N LEU A 659 3.74 13.47 20.49
CA LEU A 659 2.81 12.44 20.04
C LEU A 659 2.92 11.16 20.88
N LEU A 660 4.13 10.76 21.27
CA LEU A 660 4.37 9.63 22.16
C LEU A 660 3.75 9.88 23.54
N GLN A 661 3.95 11.06 24.14
CA GLN A 661 3.29 11.43 25.41
C GLN A 661 1.77 11.44 25.27
N THR A 662 1.23 11.95 24.15
CA THR A 662 -0.22 11.88 23.86
C THR A 662 -0.70 10.42 23.85
N ALA A 663 0.02 9.51 23.20
CA ALA A 663 -0.35 8.10 23.12
C ALA A 663 -0.25 7.39 24.48
N ILE A 664 0.76 7.70 25.29
CA ILE A 664 0.94 7.16 26.65
C ILE A 664 -0.22 7.57 27.56
N VAL A 665 -0.59 8.86 27.54
CA VAL A 665 -1.76 9.35 28.31
C VAL A 665 -3.04 8.71 27.80
N ALA A 666 -3.22 8.63 26.49
CA ALA A 666 -4.43 8.08 25.88
C ALA A 666 -4.65 6.60 26.22
N TYR A 667 -3.65 5.74 26.07
CA TYR A 667 -3.83 4.29 26.21
C TYR A 667 -3.41 3.71 27.57
N SER A 668 -3.17 4.56 28.58
CA SER A 668 -2.89 4.12 29.96
C SER A 668 -3.93 3.09 30.44
N PRO A 669 -3.53 1.94 31.04
CA PRO A 669 -2.19 1.62 31.54
C PRO A 669 -1.25 0.92 30.53
N GLN A 670 -1.59 0.86 29.23
CA GLN A 670 -0.68 0.32 28.21
C GLN A 670 0.60 1.17 28.15
N LYS A 671 1.74 0.57 28.49
CA LYS A 671 3.06 1.18 28.32
C LYS A 671 3.59 0.93 26.89
N PRO A 672 4.49 1.78 26.37
CA PRO A 672 5.30 1.43 25.22
C PRO A 672 6.11 0.15 25.50
N ASP A 673 6.35 -0.64 24.46
CA ASP A 673 7.23 -1.83 24.51
C ASP A 673 8.72 -1.46 24.56
N PHE A 674 9.09 -0.25 24.13
CA PHE A 674 10.44 0.32 24.22
C PHE A 674 10.63 1.32 25.37
N GLN A 675 11.90 1.62 25.70
CA GLN A 675 12.27 2.61 26.72
C GLN A 675 12.12 4.07 26.22
N VAL A 676 11.23 4.83 26.87
CA VAL A 676 10.88 6.22 26.52
C VAL A 676 11.94 7.27 26.90
N GLN A 677 12.71 7.03 27.97
CA GLN A 677 13.68 8.00 28.49
C GLN A 677 15.11 7.50 28.29
N ALA A 678 16.06 8.44 28.13
CA ALA A 678 17.47 8.10 28.15
C ALA A 678 17.92 7.73 29.58
N PRO A 679 18.98 6.91 29.76
CA PRO A 679 19.54 6.65 31.07
C PRO A 679 19.92 7.95 31.79
N ASN A 680 19.50 8.09 33.04
CA ASN A 680 19.71 9.28 33.88
C ASN A 680 19.08 10.59 33.35
N GLN A 681 18.09 10.51 32.46
CA GLN A 681 17.32 11.67 32.02
C GLN A 681 16.49 12.25 33.19
N ARG A 682 16.64 13.56 33.45
CA ARG A 682 15.93 14.27 34.53
C ARG A 682 14.42 14.39 34.29
N SER A 683 13.68 14.60 35.37
CA SER A 683 12.23 14.84 35.31
C SER A 683 11.90 16.13 34.54
N THR A 684 10.72 16.20 33.90
CA THR A 684 10.31 17.38 33.13
C THR A 684 10.35 18.66 33.97
N GLU A 685 9.94 18.61 35.24
CA GLU A 685 10.02 19.74 36.17
C GLU A 685 11.47 20.20 36.41
N GLU A 686 12.38 19.29 36.79
CA GLU A 686 13.79 19.63 37.02
C GLU A 686 14.42 20.32 35.81
N ARG A 687 14.06 19.85 34.60
CA ARG A 687 14.56 20.38 33.33
C ARG A 687 14.05 21.80 33.10
N PHE A 688 12.77 22.08 33.32
CA PHE A 688 12.24 23.45 33.24
C PHE A 688 12.81 24.38 34.32
N VAL A 689 12.89 23.92 35.57
CA VAL A 689 13.46 24.71 36.68
C VAL A 689 14.93 25.03 36.42
N THR A 690 15.70 24.07 35.89
CA THR A 690 17.09 24.29 35.47
C THR A 690 17.16 25.27 34.30
N ALA A 691 16.35 25.08 33.25
CA ALA A 691 16.39 25.92 32.05
C ALA A 691 15.99 27.37 32.33
N MET A 692 14.94 27.61 33.11
CA MET A 692 14.48 28.95 33.51
C MET A 692 15.53 29.73 34.31
N ARG A 693 16.42 29.04 35.03
CA ARG A 693 17.51 29.65 35.81
C ARG A 693 18.81 29.82 35.02
N THR A 694 19.12 28.89 34.11
CA THR A 694 20.44 28.79 33.45
C THR A 694 20.46 29.30 32.01
N VAL A 695 19.35 29.29 31.27
CA VAL A 695 19.30 29.83 29.90
C VAL A 695 19.11 31.35 29.94
N PRO A 696 20.06 32.16 29.43
CA PRO A 696 19.92 33.62 29.44
C PRO A 696 18.61 34.07 28.77
N VAL A 697 18.29 33.55 27.58
CA VAL A 697 17.08 33.93 26.84
C VAL A 697 15.77 33.64 27.58
N LEU A 698 15.71 32.62 28.46
CA LEU A 698 14.53 32.34 29.29
C LEU A 698 14.50 33.23 30.54
N ARG A 699 15.64 33.40 31.19
CA ARG A 699 15.82 34.26 32.38
C ARG A 699 15.53 35.71 32.06
N ASP A 700 16.08 36.21 30.97
CA ASP A 700 16.01 37.63 30.59
C ASP A 700 14.58 37.96 30.10
N ALA A 701 13.89 37.02 29.47
CA ALA A 701 12.45 37.11 29.19
C ALA A 701 11.59 37.11 30.47
N ALA A 702 11.89 36.23 31.44
CA ALA A 702 11.20 36.22 32.73
C ALA A 702 11.43 37.53 33.53
N ARG A 703 12.63 38.10 33.46
CA ARG A 703 12.94 39.43 34.02
C ARG A 703 12.15 40.54 33.33
N ALA A 704 12.12 40.57 31.99
CA ALA A 704 11.38 41.55 31.20
C ALA A 704 9.86 41.49 31.45
N GLU A 705 9.31 40.30 31.71
CA GLU A 705 7.90 40.09 32.08
C GLU A 705 7.65 40.19 33.61
N CYS A 706 8.65 40.62 34.39
CA CYS A 706 8.59 40.81 35.85
C CYS A 706 8.19 39.56 36.67
N LEU A 707 8.50 38.37 36.17
CA LEU A 707 8.17 37.07 36.77
C LEU A 707 9.15 36.72 37.91
N LYS A 708 8.91 37.33 39.09
CA LYS A 708 9.76 37.21 40.29
C LYS A 708 9.83 35.78 40.85
N GLU A 709 8.81 34.96 40.59
CA GLU A 709 8.68 33.55 41.03
C GLU A 709 9.80 32.59 40.58
N TRP A 710 10.60 32.96 39.58
CA TRP A 710 11.75 32.18 39.11
C TRP A 710 13.08 32.61 39.74
N GLY A 711 13.12 33.81 40.34
CA GLY A 711 14.24 34.33 41.12
C GLY A 711 14.31 33.80 42.56
N PRO A 712 15.23 34.29 43.40
CA PRO A 712 16.15 35.40 43.15
C PRO A 712 17.13 35.13 41.99
N TRP A 713 17.46 36.18 41.27
CA TRP A 713 18.36 36.12 40.12
C TRP A 713 19.74 36.64 40.55
N ASP A 714 20.59 35.78 41.10
CA ASP A 714 21.90 36.18 41.63
C ASP A 714 22.73 36.96 40.58
N GLU A 715 22.99 38.24 40.86
CA GLU A 715 23.84 39.09 39.99
C GLU A 715 25.32 39.10 40.44
N ASP A 716 25.60 38.75 41.71
CA ASP A 716 26.91 38.97 42.36
C ASP A 716 27.77 37.72 42.59
N LYS A 717 27.46 36.58 41.96
CA LYS A 717 28.29 35.35 42.03
C LYS A 717 28.71 34.81 40.67
N VAL A 718 29.38 35.66 39.88
CA VAL A 718 30.33 35.18 38.87
C VAL A 718 31.58 34.66 39.58
N ALA A 719 31.44 33.48 40.20
CA ALA A 719 32.55 32.79 40.84
C ALA A 719 33.55 32.30 39.79
N THR A 720 34.73 32.91 39.83
CA THR A 720 36.06 32.31 39.67
C THR A 720 36.17 31.05 38.80
N LYS A 721 37.01 31.13 37.75
CA LYS A 721 37.56 29.96 37.05
C LYS A 721 38.04 28.91 38.08
N SER A 722 37.45 27.72 38.11
CA SER A 722 38.14 26.53 38.61
C SER A 722 38.74 25.77 37.43
N LYS A 723 40.01 25.43 37.56
CA LYS A 723 40.63 24.34 36.81
C LYS A 723 40.28 23.04 37.54
N LEU A 724 39.85 22.02 36.80
CA LEU A 724 40.27 20.62 36.91
C LEU A 724 39.61 19.83 35.77
#